data_AF-A0A2P9DCV7-F1
#
_entry.id   AF-A0A2P9DCV7-F1
#
_cell.length_a   1.000
_cell.length_b   1.000
_cell.length_c   1.000
_cell.angle_alpha   90.00
_cell.angle_beta   90.00
_cell.angle_gamma   90.00
#
_symmetry.space_group_name_H-M   'P 1'
#
loop_
_entity.id
_entity.type
_entity.pdbx_description
1 polymer ?
#
loop_
_entity_poly.entity_id
_entity_poly.type
_entity_poly.pdbx_seq_one_letter_code
_entity_poly.pdbx_strand_id
1 'polypeptide(L)'
;MLNSVILIVLFSILFFDECKVLRNISYSHKTENKKRGFLFFLPLLLKKKRFEGRTYVKKNNINSSYTYDYYDFMKNGKGSIGPFTYKSNKRRVHKLYVYNKSEKKDETYHDIINNHINIISERIVGDEKNFILPNYCLIESNKFYEDYDYQTSILIYLENYLKSKNVTFHDIMKSKKMCDDDEYVDMRNYVISYLQNECSDIIDHLHISENGILNIRINKNSLMRKIRDFYNMNILKSNNEKEIKKKKKGIVLLDFCSVNMCKHIHMGHLKSIFLGYSLSNLFNFCNYQIKNRSHIGDWNLNIALVITFIIIFSNIHMNKDEREQQVLLNINSLSNKETNKNKFFVNTYNYNHNIKNKKKKDKTLIDEQQKQIINKQTEDFITQYIKLLNNINEQTYEENYNILDTKKCLNIKLDALEFSYRLSKRLYLKSDLFKKFSKNTLSLMYKKDEKIMTLWNIICNITKKENEPVLKRFNIKRLVEKGEHYYVKYASKIINMMIKKKVIFNLDNKLCVLLKPKDMEKMCTSKNYKNKENILKCNDIYYDIIEPDNSLYEYINKNDILYLKKYYTILTLKNDVAYTYAAIDLAAIYYRVTYEHVNKIIYVVDENQKNHFAQVFSIAKYLNLIKPNVECICINYGYILNQDKKKIKTQNFSNNIFVKDFFIKYKQNVQNFNDALIHLNNRNYFINNKYSTTKLYDQLFFSSTIYSYISVKNSKRQPVDNLIQNMNREYLYIIDTYNSTLYILNMFKNNNNNNNLISDFSFIFSNKEFQPEQNVKNLLLDIIKFNYIIQKCAHHFSIEKLCSYIYKLSQKIHNIYHNNNIFKNIIQNLPSKKKHKNIHLSTTNQNYQSNTLLNEQEINYTILSNYIKNNPNFYSSNIQSTTSEQQIRPVNNLMDNRILELIIMQSYIYILSKSFKILNLHLVKFH
;
A
#
# COMPACT_ATOMS: atom_id res chain seq x y z
N MET A 1 -23.31 30.77 52.71
CA MET A 1 -22.14 30.35 51.89
C MET A 1 -21.86 28.85 51.93
N LEU A 2 -22.11 28.13 53.05
CA LEU A 2 -22.02 26.65 53.07
C LEU A 2 -23.27 25.93 52.52
N ASN A 3 -24.48 26.48 52.73
CA ASN A 3 -25.73 25.85 52.25
C ASN A 3 -26.01 26.05 50.75
N SER A 4 -25.36 27.02 50.10
CA SER A 4 -25.50 27.26 48.65
C SER A 4 -24.61 26.36 47.80
N VAL A 5 -23.52 25.81 48.37
CA VAL A 5 -22.64 24.85 47.68
C VAL A 5 -23.21 23.44 47.75
N ILE A 6 -23.87 23.09 48.86
CA ILE A 6 -24.55 21.79 49.03
C ILE A 6 -25.73 21.67 48.06
N LEU A 7 -26.49 22.76 47.81
CA LEU A 7 -27.58 22.74 46.85
C LEU A 7 -27.12 22.57 45.40
N ILE A 8 -25.97 23.16 45.02
CA ILE A 8 -25.42 23.05 43.66
C ILE A 8 -24.80 21.67 43.42
N VAL A 9 -24.18 21.08 44.47
CA VAL A 9 -23.64 19.72 44.40
C VAL A 9 -24.77 18.69 44.31
N LEU A 10 -25.85 18.82 45.10
CA LEU A 10 -27.04 17.96 45.00
C LEU A 10 -27.76 18.09 43.65
N PHE A 11 -27.85 19.30 43.07
CA PHE A 11 -28.44 19.50 41.74
C PHE A 11 -27.58 18.89 40.62
N SER A 12 -26.25 18.85 40.79
CA SER A 12 -25.33 18.26 39.81
C SER A 12 -25.25 16.73 39.86
N ILE A 13 -25.60 16.12 41.00
CA ILE A 13 -25.64 14.66 41.19
C ILE A 13 -26.95 14.06 40.67
N LEU A 14 -28.06 14.81 40.66
CA LEU A 14 -29.37 14.31 40.18
C LEU A 14 -29.57 14.34 38.65
N PHE A 15 -28.65 14.93 37.87
CA PHE A 15 -28.81 15.09 36.41
C PHE A 15 -27.76 14.34 35.56
N PHE A 16 -26.87 13.55 36.17
CA PHE A 16 -25.85 12.77 35.47
C PHE A 16 -25.89 11.29 35.89
N ASP A 17 -27.03 10.65 35.67
CA ASP A 17 -27.03 9.21 35.41
C ASP A 17 -26.76 8.98 33.91
N GLU A 18 -25.97 7.94 33.64
CA GLU A 18 -25.47 7.49 32.32
C GLU A 18 -24.20 8.16 31.76
N CYS A 19 -23.03 7.76 32.26
CA CYS A 19 -21.88 7.44 31.38
C CYS A 19 -20.82 6.55 32.07
N LYS A 20 -20.98 5.23 31.97
CA LYS A 20 -20.00 4.19 32.36
C LYS A 20 -18.84 4.08 31.36
N VAL A 21 -17.83 4.96 31.43
CA VAL A 21 -16.54 4.72 30.74
C VAL A 21 -15.35 5.13 31.61
N LEU A 22 -15.18 4.51 32.79
CA LEU A 22 -13.90 4.47 33.51
C LEU A 22 -13.80 3.19 34.35
N ARG A 23 -13.70 2.03 33.70
CA ARG A 23 -13.20 0.80 34.33
C ARG A 23 -12.06 0.26 33.48
N ASN A 24 -10.94 -0.02 34.16
CA ASN A 24 -9.73 -0.72 33.71
C ASN A 24 -8.53 0.15 33.29
N ILE A 25 -8.07 1.00 34.20
CA ILE A 25 -6.62 1.20 34.37
C ILE A 25 -6.25 0.62 35.74
N SER A 26 -5.72 -0.60 35.71
CA SER A 26 -5.21 -1.31 36.87
C SER A 26 -3.90 -0.68 37.35
N TYR A 27 -3.85 -0.47 38.66
CA TYR A 27 -2.71 -0.12 39.50
C TYR A 27 -1.52 -1.08 39.33
N SER A 28 -0.30 -0.53 39.35
CA SER A 28 0.74 -0.98 40.30
C SER A 28 1.78 0.12 40.56
N HIS A 29 2.09 0.26 41.84
CA HIS A 29 2.84 1.32 42.52
C HIS A 29 4.34 1.39 42.17
N LYS A 30 4.88 2.62 42.10
CA LYS A 30 5.83 3.16 43.11
C LYS A 30 6.15 4.62 42.78
N THR A 31 5.45 5.51 43.49
CA THR A 31 5.77 6.93 43.63
C THR A 31 6.74 7.09 44.79
N GLU A 32 7.86 7.77 44.56
CA GLU A 32 8.52 8.49 45.65
C GLU A 32 9.21 9.76 45.12
N ASN A 33 8.71 10.88 45.63
CA ASN A 33 9.36 12.18 45.84
C ASN A 33 8.86 13.41 45.07
N LYS A 34 8.10 14.19 45.85
CA LYS A 34 8.13 15.66 46.06
C LYS A 34 7.50 16.59 45.00
N LYS A 35 6.26 16.97 45.36
CA LYS A 35 5.71 18.34 45.48
C LYS A 35 5.97 19.34 44.33
N ARG A 36 4.92 19.53 43.51
CA ARG A 36 4.32 20.79 43.02
C ARG A 36 3.18 20.33 42.09
N GLY A 37 1.90 20.52 42.34
CA GLY A 37 1.19 21.65 42.94
C GLY A 37 0.03 21.94 41.97
N PHE A 38 -1.19 21.62 42.42
CA PHE A 38 -2.48 21.81 41.75
C PHE A 38 -2.58 23.14 40.97
N LEU A 39 -2.78 23.11 39.64
CA LEU A 39 -3.32 24.23 38.83
C LEU A 39 -3.54 23.82 37.37
N PHE A 40 -4.43 22.86 37.11
CA PHE A 40 -4.73 22.45 35.73
C PHE A 40 -6.22 22.19 35.44
N PHE A 41 -7.13 22.99 36.02
CA PHE A 41 -8.52 23.03 35.54
C PHE A 41 -9.16 24.39 35.88
N LEU A 42 -8.95 25.42 35.04
CA LEU A 42 -9.73 26.67 35.15
C LEU A 42 -9.87 27.54 33.87
N PRO A 43 -9.82 26.99 32.65
CA PRO A 43 -10.52 27.70 31.57
C PRO A 43 -11.28 26.77 30.62
N LEU A 44 -12.28 26.05 31.15
CA LEU A 44 -13.28 25.34 30.34
C LEU A 44 -14.73 25.77 30.64
N LEU A 45 -14.94 26.75 31.52
CA LEU A 45 -16.28 27.18 31.97
C LEU A 45 -16.66 28.63 31.66
N LEU A 46 -15.86 29.39 30.91
CA LEU A 46 -16.25 30.73 30.45
C LEU A 46 -15.92 30.92 28.97
N LYS A 47 -16.87 30.63 28.09
CA LYS A 47 -17.37 31.54 27.03
C LYS A 47 -18.27 30.78 26.04
N LYS A 48 -19.58 30.91 26.26
CA LYS A 48 -20.62 30.76 25.24
C LYS A 48 -20.88 32.16 24.64
N LYS A 49 -21.06 32.19 23.32
CA LYS A 49 -21.67 33.25 22.48
C LYS A 49 -21.02 34.65 22.44
N ARG A 50 -20.44 35.00 21.28
CA ARG A 50 -21.06 35.96 20.35
C ARG A 50 -20.43 35.84 18.95
N PHE A 51 -21.30 35.97 17.97
CA PHE A 51 -21.04 36.05 16.53
C PHE A 51 -20.68 37.51 16.16
N GLU A 52 -20.20 37.67 14.92
CA GLU A 52 -20.06 38.90 14.10
C GLU A 52 -18.69 39.58 13.96
N GLY A 53 -18.40 39.95 12.70
CA GLY A 53 -17.26 40.76 12.24
C GLY A 53 -17.31 42.21 12.77
N ARG A 54 -16.38 43.10 12.44
CA ARG A 54 -15.77 43.42 11.14
C ARG A 54 -14.48 44.24 11.36
N THR A 55 -13.76 44.47 10.25
CA THR A 55 -13.08 45.70 9.82
C THR A 55 -12.21 46.53 10.77
N TYR A 56 -11.01 46.81 10.24
CA TYR A 56 -10.18 47.98 10.52
C TYR A 56 -11.01 49.25 10.78
N VAL A 57 -10.69 49.94 11.88
CA VAL A 57 -11.02 51.34 12.10
C VAL A 57 -9.76 52.06 12.58
N LYS A 58 -9.32 53.01 11.74
CA LYS A 58 -8.51 54.15 12.13
C LYS A 58 -9.29 54.97 13.16
N LYS A 59 -8.60 55.48 14.17
CA LYS A 59 -9.05 56.48 15.14
C LYS A 59 -9.98 57.54 14.52
N ASN A 60 -11.10 57.76 15.23
CA ASN A 60 -11.80 59.02 15.49
C ASN A 60 -12.15 59.93 14.30
N ASN A 61 -13.44 60.04 13.94
CA ASN A 61 -14.36 61.00 14.57
C ASN A 61 -15.77 60.96 13.93
N ILE A 62 -16.78 60.95 14.82
CA ILE A 62 -18.10 61.60 14.70
C ILE A 62 -19.20 60.92 13.84
N ASN A 63 -20.24 60.50 14.57
CA ASN A 63 -21.69 60.43 14.32
C ASN A 63 -22.34 59.52 13.27
N SER A 64 -23.33 58.79 13.81
CA SER A 64 -24.70 58.51 13.32
C SER A 64 -24.97 57.45 12.23
N SER A 65 -25.87 56.53 12.65
CA SER A 65 -26.97 55.90 11.91
C SER A 65 -26.72 54.93 10.74
N TYR A 66 -26.90 53.65 11.06
CA TYR A 66 -27.81 52.65 10.45
C TYR A 66 -27.77 52.25 8.95
N THR A 67 -28.05 50.94 8.80
CA THR A 67 -28.66 50.19 7.69
C THR A 67 -27.85 49.83 6.44
N TYR A 68 -27.85 48.53 6.13
CA TYR A 68 -27.44 47.90 4.88
C TYR A 68 -28.68 47.26 4.27
N ASP A 69 -28.93 47.50 2.98
CA ASP A 69 -29.47 46.50 2.06
C ASP A 69 -29.23 46.87 0.58
N TYR A 70 -28.95 45.81 -0.19
CA TYR A 70 -29.09 45.54 -1.63
C TYR A 70 -29.12 46.69 -2.67
N TYR A 71 -28.33 46.56 -3.76
CA TYR A 71 -28.81 46.16 -5.11
C TYR A 71 -27.72 46.29 -6.20
N ASP A 72 -27.96 45.54 -7.28
CA ASP A 72 -27.33 45.51 -8.61
C ASP A 72 -26.85 46.86 -9.17
N PHE A 73 -25.93 46.83 -10.15
CA PHE A 73 -26.13 47.56 -11.42
C PHE A 73 -25.08 47.20 -12.50
N MET A 74 -25.59 46.63 -13.59
CA MET A 74 -25.04 46.79 -14.95
C MET A 74 -25.51 48.14 -15.50
N LYS A 75 -24.60 49.03 -15.95
CA LYS A 75 -24.63 49.75 -17.26
C LYS A 75 -23.74 50.99 -17.27
N ASN A 76 -22.91 51.03 -18.32
CA ASN A 76 -22.48 52.16 -19.15
C ASN A 76 -22.04 53.48 -18.50
N GLY A 77 -20.76 53.81 -18.67
CA GLY A 77 -20.25 55.17 -18.58
C GLY A 77 -18.77 55.22 -18.92
N LYS A 78 -18.44 55.87 -20.04
CA LYS A 78 -17.10 56.03 -20.61
C LYS A 78 -16.10 56.58 -19.57
N GLY A 79 -14.92 55.96 -19.50
CA GLY A 79 -13.79 56.47 -18.72
C GLY A 79 -12.57 55.56 -18.88
N SER A 80 -11.65 55.96 -19.75
CA SER A 80 -10.34 55.34 -19.96
C SER A 80 -9.50 55.41 -18.68
N ILE A 81 -9.30 54.26 -18.03
CA ILE A 81 -8.36 54.12 -16.91
C ILE A 81 -7.08 53.51 -17.48
N GLY A 82 -6.05 54.34 -17.61
CA GLY A 82 -4.67 53.88 -17.87
C GLY A 82 -4.23 52.89 -16.80
N PRO A 83 -3.32 51.94 -17.11
CA PRO A 83 -2.96 50.90 -16.17
C PRO A 83 -2.19 51.52 -15.02
N PHE A 84 -2.83 51.57 -13.84
CA PHE A 84 -2.15 51.69 -12.57
C PHE A 84 -1.07 50.61 -12.49
N THR A 85 0.19 51.05 -12.48
CA THR A 85 1.37 50.23 -12.23
C THR A 85 1.29 49.62 -10.84
N TYR A 86 0.73 48.41 -10.76
CA TYR A 86 0.90 47.55 -9.60
C TYR A 86 2.30 46.93 -9.68
N LYS A 87 3.18 47.27 -8.74
CA LYS A 87 4.35 46.44 -8.39
C LYS A 87 3.83 45.03 -8.09
N SER A 88 3.93 44.13 -9.07
CA SER A 88 3.46 42.76 -8.95
C SER A 88 4.41 42.00 -8.02
N ASN A 89 4.08 41.98 -6.74
CA ASN A 89 4.55 40.95 -5.83
C ASN A 89 4.22 39.58 -6.44
N LYS A 90 5.26 38.87 -6.89
CA LYS A 90 5.25 37.46 -7.31
C LYS A 90 4.64 36.60 -6.20
N ARG A 91 3.32 36.44 -6.14
CA ARG A 91 2.65 35.40 -5.33
C ARG A 91 1.23 35.16 -5.82
N ARG A 92 1.04 33.93 -6.34
CA ARG A 92 -0.21 33.19 -6.58
C ARG A 92 -1.01 33.65 -7.79
N VAL A 93 -0.93 32.89 -8.88
CA VAL A 93 -1.96 31.93 -9.34
C VAL A 93 -1.33 31.04 -10.42
N HIS A 94 -0.98 29.77 -10.12
CA HIS A 94 -0.85 28.72 -11.14
C HIS A 94 -1.25 27.37 -10.52
N LYS A 95 -2.49 26.97 -10.80
CA LYS A 95 -3.09 25.67 -10.46
C LYS A 95 -2.98 24.79 -11.69
N LEU A 96 -2.04 23.85 -11.62
CA LEU A 96 -1.98 22.50 -12.21
C LEU A 96 -0.48 22.23 -12.38
N TYR A 97 0.09 21.43 -11.46
CA TYR A 97 1.53 21.21 -11.26
C TYR A 97 2.34 22.37 -10.65
N VAL A 98 1.97 22.86 -9.46
CA VAL A 98 2.92 23.63 -8.63
C VAL A 98 2.95 23.15 -7.19
N TYR A 99 4.03 22.42 -6.90
CA TYR A 99 4.91 22.56 -5.73
C TYR A 99 4.40 23.42 -4.56
N ASN A 100 4.06 22.77 -3.44
CA ASN A 100 4.00 23.43 -2.15
C ASN A 100 5.41 23.65 -1.60
N LYS A 101 5.88 24.91 -1.63
CA LYS A 101 7.16 25.40 -1.06
C LYS A 101 7.28 25.25 0.48
N SER A 102 6.36 24.55 1.15
CA SER A 102 6.24 24.51 2.62
C SER A 102 6.62 23.17 3.25
N GLU A 103 7.06 22.18 2.47
CA GLU A 103 7.72 20.98 3.00
C GLU A 103 9.08 20.87 2.30
N LYS A 104 10.19 20.94 3.05
CA LYS A 104 11.50 20.48 2.54
C LYS A 104 11.35 19.00 2.18
N LYS A 105 11.01 18.70 0.94
CA LYS A 105 11.01 17.34 0.41
C LYS A 105 12.44 17.04 -0.03
N ASP A 106 12.92 15.84 0.26
CA ASP A 106 14.18 15.34 -0.28
C ASP A 106 14.05 15.21 -1.80
N GLU A 107 14.31 16.29 -2.54
CA GLU A 107 14.25 16.33 -3.99
C GLU A 107 15.48 15.64 -4.60
N THR A 108 15.25 14.72 -5.53
CA THR A 108 16.35 14.11 -6.28
C THR A 108 16.91 15.08 -7.31
N TYR A 109 18.15 14.84 -7.76
CA TYR A 109 18.68 15.55 -8.92
C TYR A 109 17.74 15.45 -10.12
N HIS A 110 17.07 14.31 -10.26
CA HIS A 110 16.10 14.06 -11.30
C HIS A 110 14.91 15.02 -11.24
N ASP A 111 14.33 15.26 -10.06
CA ASP A 111 13.19 16.17 -9.91
C ASP A 111 13.60 17.63 -10.10
N ILE A 112 14.74 18.03 -9.54
CA ILE A 112 15.23 19.40 -9.64
C ILE A 112 15.47 19.75 -11.12
N ILE A 113 16.24 18.92 -11.83
CA ILE A 113 16.55 19.16 -13.23
C ILE A 113 15.27 19.10 -14.09
N ASN A 114 14.38 18.13 -13.86
CA ASN A 114 13.10 18.06 -14.59
C ASN A 114 12.19 19.26 -14.31
N ASN A 115 12.22 19.84 -13.11
CA ASN A 115 11.50 21.08 -12.82
C ASN A 115 12.06 22.23 -13.66
N HIS A 116 13.38 22.41 -13.70
CA HIS A 116 14.01 23.45 -14.51
C HIS A 116 13.77 23.24 -16.01
N ILE A 117 13.76 22.00 -16.48
CA ILE A 117 13.38 21.59 -17.85
C ILE A 117 11.93 21.97 -18.17
N ASN A 118 10.98 21.75 -17.26
CA ASN A 118 9.59 22.19 -17.48
C ASN A 118 9.49 23.72 -17.51
N ILE A 119 10.12 24.41 -16.56
CA ILE A 119 10.12 25.88 -16.47
C ILE A 119 10.68 26.49 -17.76
N ILE A 120 11.81 25.99 -18.26
CA ILE A 120 12.38 26.55 -19.49
C ILE A 120 11.53 26.23 -20.72
N SER A 121 10.91 25.04 -20.77
CA SER A 121 10.00 24.69 -21.87
C SER A 121 8.79 25.62 -21.92
N GLU A 122 8.17 25.91 -20.76
CA GLU A 122 7.06 26.86 -20.66
C GLU A 122 7.49 28.28 -21.10
N ARG A 123 8.69 28.71 -20.71
CA ARG A 123 9.24 30.01 -21.12
C ARG A 123 9.45 30.09 -22.64
N ILE A 124 9.96 29.03 -23.26
CA ILE A 124 10.23 28.96 -24.71
C ILE A 124 8.92 28.92 -25.49
N VAL A 125 7.92 28.17 -25.04
CA VAL A 125 6.64 28.03 -25.75
C VAL A 125 5.75 29.27 -25.59
N GLY A 126 5.87 30.01 -24.49
CA GLY A 126 5.08 31.24 -24.25
C GLY A 126 3.63 31.01 -23.84
N ASP A 127 3.16 29.76 -23.81
CA ASP A 127 1.84 29.37 -23.28
C ASP A 127 2.00 28.65 -21.92
N GLU A 128 2.16 29.45 -20.87
CA GLU A 128 2.39 28.99 -19.48
C GLU A 128 1.20 28.20 -18.89
N LYS A 129 0.01 28.22 -19.51
CA LYS A 129 -1.20 27.63 -18.92
C LYS A 129 -1.61 26.30 -19.53
N ASN A 130 -1.29 26.04 -20.80
CA ASN A 130 -1.76 24.85 -21.51
C ASN A 130 -0.64 23.91 -22.00
N PHE A 131 0.62 24.36 -22.00
CA PHE A 131 1.72 23.53 -22.47
C PHE A 131 2.09 22.46 -21.43
N ILE A 132 2.15 21.20 -21.87
CA ILE A 132 2.59 20.06 -21.06
C ILE A 132 3.72 19.37 -21.80
N LEU A 133 4.92 19.39 -21.23
CA LEU A 133 6.07 18.71 -21.79
C LEU A 133 5.86 17.18 -21.76
N PRO A 134 6.06 16.46 -22.87
CA PRO A 134 5.96 15.00 -22.88
C PRO A 134 6.99 14.33 -21.97
N ASN A 135 6.61 13.21 -21.34
CA ASN A 135 7.48 12.50 -20.40
C ASN A 135 8.82 12.02 -21.00
N TYR A 136 8.90 11.79 -22.32
CA TYR A 136 10.13 11.36 -22.98
C TYR A 136 11.16 12.49 -23.16
N CYS A 137 10.74 13.75 -22.96
CA CYS A 137 11.61 14.92 -22.95
C CYS A 137 12.23 15.17 -21.56
N LEU A 138 11.70 14.56 -20.51
CA LEU A 138 12.31 14.59 -19.19
C LEU A 138 13.62 13.80 -19.19
N ILE A 139 14.51 14.08 -18.23
CA ILE A 139 15.81 13.43 -18.20
C ILE A 139 15.66 11.91 -18.02
N GLU A 140 16.51 11.15 -18.69
CA GLU A 140 16.70 9.72 -18.47
C GLU A 140 18.18 9.42 -18.20
N SER A 141 18.50 8.21 -17.75
CA SER A 141 19.91 7.80 -17.60
C SER A 141 20.61 7.82 -18.95
N ASN A 142 21.85 8.31 -18.97
CA ASN A 142 22.66 8.30 -20.17
C ASN A 142 22.90 6.85 -20.65
N LYS A 143 22.82 6.62 -21.96
CA LYS A 143 23.00 5.30 -22.58
C LYS A 143 24.26 5.19 -23.44
N PHE A 144 24.80 6.32 -23.88
CA PHE A 144 25.79 6.35 -24.97
C PHE A 144 27.09 7.07 -24.58
N TYR A 145 27.00 8.11 -23.77
CA TYR A 145 28.15 8.89 -23.32
C TYR A 145 28.52 8.48 -21.90
N GLU A 146 29.57 7.66 -21.77
CA GLU A 146 29.97 7.07 -20.49
C GLU A 146 30.29 8.12 -19.42
N ASP A 147 30.85 9.27 -19.80
CA ASP A 147 31.19 10.36 -18.87
C ASP A 147 29.99 11.17 -18.34
N TYR A 148 28.78 10.90 -18.84
CA TYR A 148 27.57 11.65 -18.50
C TYR A 148 26.56 10.77 -17.77
N ASP A 149 25.79 11.38 -16.88
CA ASP A 149 24.89 10.65 -15.97
C ASP A 149 23.46 10.62 -16.50
N TYR A 150 23.02 11.72 -17.10
CA TYR A 150 21.68 11.87 -17.67
C TYR A 150 21.72 12.35 -19.12
N GLN A 151 20.59 12.18 -19.81
CA GLN A 151 20.34 12.73 -21.14
C GLN A 151 18.88 13.19 -21.26
N THR A 152 18.60 14.15 -22.14
CA THR A 152 17.25 14.63 -22.45
C THR A 152 17.12 15.01 -23.93
N SER A 153 15.93 14.74 -24.49
CA SER A 153 15.54 15.10 -25.85
C SER A 153 14.82 16.45 -25.95
N ILE A 154 14.88 17.28 -24.90
CA ILE A 154 14.17 18.57 -24.81
C ILE A 154 14.44 19.50 -26.01
N LEU A 155 15.69 19.61 -26.46
CA LEU A 155 16.07 20.51 -27.55
C LEU A 155 15.36 20.14 -28.86
N ILE A 156 15.45 18.86 -29.24
CA ILE A 156 14.80 18.30 -30.43
C ILE A 156 13.29 18.54 -30.38
N TYR A 157 12.69 18.30 -29.21
CA TYR A 157 11.25 18.47 -29.05
C TYR A 157 10.83 19.93 -29.22
N LEU A 158 11.52 20.87 -28.57
CA LEU A 158 11.20 22.29 -28.64
C LEU A 158 11.40 22.86 -30.05
N GLU A 159 12.47 22.46 -30.75
CA GLU A 159 12.68 22.86 -32.16
C GLU A 159 11.54 22.39 -33.06
N ASN A 160 11.15 21.12 -32.95
CA ASN A 160 10.05 20.57 -33.74
C ASN A 160 8.70 21.19 -33.37
N TYR A 161 8.49 21.51 -32.09
CA TYR A 161 7.29 22.18 -31.62
C TYR A 161 7.17 23.59 -32.23
N LEU A 162 8.24 24.39 -32.17
CA LEU A 162 8.27 25.73 -32.75
C LEU A 162 8.09 25.70 -34.28
N LYS A 163 8.79 24.78 -34.97
CA LYS A 163 8.60 24.53 -36.41
C LYS A 163 7.13 24.21 -36.75
N SER A 164 6.47 23.36 -35.97
CA SER A 164 5.06 23.01 -36.21
C SER A 164 4.09 24.18 -36.04
N LYS A 165 4.51 25.24 -35.33
CA LYS A 165 3.74 26.47 -35.10
C LYS A 165 4.09 27.58 -36.09
N ASN A 166 5.05 27.38 -37.00
CA ASN A 166 5.61 28.40 -37.88
C ASN A 166 6.08 29.65 -37.13
N VAL A 167 6.64 29.47 -35.93
CA VAL A 167 7.19 30.56 -35.10
C VAL A 167 8.66 30.28 -34.82
N THR A 168 9.54 31.27 -34.94
CA THR A 168 10.94 31.12 -34.54
C THR A 168 11.15 31.47 -33.07
N PHE A 169 12.17 30.91 -32.44
CA PHE A 169 12.51 31.25 -31.06
C PHE A 169 12.86 32.74 -30.90
N HIS A 170 13.49 33.32 -31.92
CA HIS A 170 13.83 34.73 -31.97
C HIS A 170 12.57 35.62 -31.96
N ASP A 171 11.54 35.28 -32.73
CA ASP A 171 10.25 35.99 -32.72
C ASP A 171 9.61 36.01 -31.31
N ILE A 172 9.72 34.89 -30.59
CA ILE A 172 9.20 34.77 -29.22
C ILE A 172 9.99 35.67 -28.26
N MET A 173 11.32 35.69 -28.37
CA MET A 173 12.15 36.53 -27.51
C MET A 173 11.96 38.03 -27.78
N LYS A 174 11.78 38.41 -29.05
CA LYS A 174 11.35 39.77 -29.44
C LYS A 174 10.01 40.14 -28.83
N SER A 175 9.00 39.26 -28.96
CA SER A 175 7.66 39.51 -28.40
C SER A 175 7.67 39.75 -26.88
N LYS A 176 8.67 39.20 -26.17
CA LYS A 176 8.84 39.33 -24.72
C LYS A 176 9.78 40.48 -24.31
N LYS A 177 10.31 41.27 -25.25
CA LYS A 177 11.31 42.33 -25.02
C LYS A 177 12.54 41.83 -24.26
N MET A 178 13.05 40.65 -24.61
CA MET A 178 14.19 40.01 -23.95
C MET A 178 15.49 40.06 -24.76
N CYS A 179 15.45 40.56 -26.00
CA CYS A 179 16.61 40.76 -26.87
C CYS A 179 16.38 41.98 -27.79
N ASP A 180 17.46 42.65 -28.19
CA ASP A 180 17.44 43.75 -29.14
C ASP A 180 17.31 43.25 -30.60
N ASP A 181 17.00 44.14 -31.54
CA ASP A 181 16.62 43.75 -32.91
C ASP A 181 17.74 43.05 -33.72
N ASP A 182 19.00 43.31 -33.35
CA ASP A 182 20.20 42.83 -34.07
C ASP A 182 20.86 41.58 -33.44
N GLU A 183 20.37 41.08 -32.29
CA GLU A 183 20.99 39.96 -31.58
C GLU A 183 20.28 38.62 -31.84
N TYR A 184 20.88 37.75 -32.66
CA TYR A 184 20.36 36.40 -32.90
C TYR A 184 20.56 35.51 -31.66
N VAL A 185 19.46 35.08 -31.05
CA VAL A 185 19.49 34.20 -29.87
C VAL A 185 19.25 32.75 -30.29
N ASP A 186 20.28 31.91 -30.15
CA ASP A 186 20.15 30.47 -30.34
C ASP A 186 19.44 29.81 -29.14
N MET A 187 18.36 29.07 -29.42
CA MET A 187 17.59 28.33 -28.41
C MET A 187 18.46 27.31 -27.67
N ARG A 188 19.37 26.62 -28.37
CA ARG A 188 20.23 25.60 -27.74
C ARG A 188 21.15 26.23 -26.69
N ASN A 189 21.81 27.33 -27.04
CA ASN A 189 22.67 28.09 -26.13
C ASN A 189 21.87 28.71 -24.98
N TYR A 190 20.65 29.19 -25.24
CA TYR A 190 19.75 29.68 -24.18
C TYR A 190 19.39 28.59 -23.17
N VAL A 191 19.07 27.38 -23.64
CA VAL A 191 18.76 26.25 -22.75
C VAL A 191 19.97 25.81 -21.94
N ILE A 192 21.14 25.71 -22.57
CA ILE A 192 22.40 25.36 -21.88
C ILE A 192 22.73 26.38 -20.79
N SER A 193 22.77 27.66 -21.15
CA SER A 193 23.14 28.74 -20.22
C SER A 193 22.18 28.83 -19.04
N TYR A 194 20.86 28.68 -19.27
CA TYR A 194 19.88 28.63 -18.19
C TYR A 194 20.13 27.45 -17.25
N LEU A 195 20.34 26.24 -17.78
CA LEU A 195 20.58 25.06 -16.96
C LEU A 195 21.91 25.13 -16.20
N GLN A 196 22.97 25.67 -16.82
CA GLN A 196 24.25 25.90 -16.16
C GLN A 196 24.13 26.91 -15.01
N ASN A 197 23.39 28.01 -15.21
CA ASN A 197 23.23 29.05 -14.20
C ASN A 197 22.35 28.58 -13.03
N GLU A 198 21.15 28.09 -13.33
CA GLU A 198 20.16 27.72 -12.30
C GLU A 198 20.49 26.41 -11.59
N CYS A 199 21.21 25.49 -12.26
CA CYS A 199 21.63 24.21 -11.68
C CYS A 199 23.15 24.10 -11.48
N SER A 200 23.89 25.19 -11.33
CA SER A 200 25.36 25.21 -11.14
C SER A 200 25.84 24.36 -9.97
N ASP A 201 25.07 24.30 -8.88
CA ASP A 201 25.34 23.45 -7.72
C ASP A 201 25.22 21.93 -8.00
N ILE A 202 24.62 21.55 -9.12
CA ILE A 202 24.20 20.18 -9.45
C ILE A 202 24.84 19.69 -10.73
N ILE A 203 24.95 20.53 -11.74
CA ILE A 203 25.46 20.20 -13.08
C ILE A 203 26.89 20.72 -13.19
N ASP A 204 27.78 19.83 -13.61
CA ASP A 204 29.18 20.13 -13.88
C ASP A 204 29.41 20.43 -15.36
N HIS A 205 28.79 19.65 -16.25
CA HIS A 205 28.97 19.80 -17.69
C HIS A 205 27.72 19.42 -18.48
N LEU A 206 27.52 20.10 -19.62
CA LEU A 206 26.45 19.84 -20.58
C LEU A 206 27.06 19.62 -21.97
N HIS A 207 26.59 18.59 -22.68
CA HIS A 207 27.08 18.28 -24.02
C HIS A 207 25.93 17.92 -24.96
N ILE A 208 25.87 18.59 -26.10
CA ILE A 208 24.90 18.28 -27.15
C ILE A 208 25.55 17.27 -28.11
N SER A 209 24.91 16.13 -28.30
CA SER A 209 25.32 15.15 -29.31
C SER A 209 24.88 15.57 -30.71
N GLU A 210 25.46 14.96 -31.74
CA GLU A 210 25.18 15.27 -33.15
C GLU A 210 23.68 15.18 -33.51
N ASN A 211 22.97 14.25 -32.87
CA ASN A 211 21.52 14.09 -33.04
C ASN A 211 20.66 15.06 -32.21
N GLY A 212 21.25 16.02 -31.51
CA GLY A 212 20.56 17.05 -30.73
C GLY A 212 20.14 16.64 -29.30
N ILE A 213 20.61 15.49 -28.80
CA ILE A 213 20.34 15.06 -27.42
C ILE A 213 21.28 15.82 -26.46
N LEU A 214 20.71 16.37 -25.39
CA LEU A 214 21.48 17.08 -24.36
C LEU A 214 21.89 16.11 -23.25
N ASN A 215 23.19 15.90 -23.09
CA ASN A 215 23.82 15.04 -22.09
C ASN A 215 24.25 15.87 -20.88
N ILE A 216 24.02 15.36 -19.68
CA ILE A 216 24.19 16.09 -18.41
C ILE A 216 25.11 15.31 -17.48
N ARG A 217 26.20 15.96 -17.05
CA ARG A 217 27.12 15.44 -16.03
C ARG A 217 26.85 16.12 -14.69
N ILE A 218 26.63 15.32 -13.65
CA ILE A 218 26.38 15.76 -12.28
C ILE A 218 27.69 16.10 -11.58
N ASN A 219 27.65 17.21 -10.84
CA ASN A 219 28.71 17.71 -9.99
C ASN A 219 29.07 16.69 -8.90
N LYS A 220 30.31 16.20 -8.95
CA LYS A 220 30.87 15.18 -8.06
C LYS A 220 30.84 15.64 -6.59
N ASN A 221 31.17 16.90 -6.32
CA ASN A 221 31.19 17.46 -4.95
C ASN A 221 29.78 17.51 -4.36
N SER A 222 28.79 17.88 -5.18
CA SER A 222 27.38 17.87 -4.79
C SER A 222 26.91 16.45 -4.46
N LEU A 223 27.26 15.48 -5.31
CA LEU A 223 26.95 14.06 -5.11
C LEU A 223 27.55 13.53 -3.80
N MET A 224 28.85 13.75 -3.56
CA MET A 224 29.52 13.29 -2.35
C MET A 224 28.95 13.91 -1.08
N ARG A 225 28.59 15.20 -1.12
CA ARG A 225 27.89 15.86 -0.01
C ARG A 225 26.55 15.19 0.30
N LYS A 226 25.72 14.91 -0.73
CA LYS A 226 24.43 14.20 -0.54
C LYS A 226 24.61 12.78 -0.01
N ILE A 227 25.62 12.04 -0.46
CA ILE A 227 25.93 10.71 0.05
C ILE A 227 26.40 10.79 1.50
N ARG A 228 27.28 11.72 1.84
CA ARG A 228 27.71 11.95 3.23
C ARG A 228 26.52 12.23 4.14
N ASP A 229 25.61 13.11 3.71
CA ASP A 229 24.40 13.42 4.48
C ASP A 229 23.51 12.18 4.63
N PHE A 230 23.32 11.39 3.55
CA PHE A 230 22.59 10.13 3.61
C PHE A 230 23.24 9.13 4.57
N TYR A 231 24.56 8.95 4.48
CA TYR A 231 25.35 8.02 5.29
C TYR A 231 25.30 8.39 6.77
N ASN A 232 25.57 9.66 7.08
CA ASN A 232 25.56 10.17 8.44
C ASN A 232 24.16 10.10 9.07
N MET A 233 23.11 10.46 8.32
CA MET A 233 21.74 10.47 8.85
C MET A 233 21.17 9.06 9.03
N ASN A 234 21.48 8.13 8.13
CA ASN A 234 20.79 6.83 8.07
C ASN A 234 21.60 5.66 8.64
N ILE A 235 22.93 5.73 8.56
CA ILE A 235 23.83 4.61 8.92
C ILE A 235 24.55 4.92 10.24
N LEU A 236 25.23 6.07 10.36
CA LEU A 236 25.99 6.38 11.59
C LEU A 236 25.10 6.81 12.77
N LYS A 237 24.05 7.62 12.53
CA LYS A 237 23.16 8.11 13.59
C LYS A 237 22.17 7.08 14.15
N SER A 238 22.09 5.87 13.60
CA SER A 238 21.06 4.90 14.00
C SER A 238 21.23 4.32 15.41
N ASN A 239 22.28 4.66 16.16
CA ASN A 239 22.60 4.03 17.45
C ASN A 239 22.40 4.92 18.69
N ASN A 240 22.10 6.22 18.53
CA ASN A 240 21.82 7.13 19.66
C ASN A 240 20.44 7.79 19.48
N GLU A 241 19.37 7.12 19.91
CA GLU A 241 18.00 7.64 19.83
C GLU A 241 17.72 8.67 20.95
N LYS A 242 17.56 9.93 20.55
CA LYS A 242 16.38 10.72 20.95
C LYS A 242 15.68 11.11 19.65
N GLU A 243 14.68 10.33 19.23
CA GLU A 243 13.77 10.75 18.17
C GLU A 243 13.17 12.09 18.56
N ILE A 244 13.61 13.17 17.91
CA ILE A 244 12.87 14.44 17.94
C ILE A 244 11.49 14.08 17.36
N LYS A 245 10.47 14.02 18.21
CA LYS A 245 9.09 13.66 17.85
C LYS A 245 8.56 14.66 16.83
N LYS A 246 8.86 14.45 15.55
CA LYS A 246 8.31 15.23 14.44
C LYS A 246 6.79 15.07 14.49
N LYS A 247 6.08 16.19 14.59
CA LYS A 247 4.61 16.22 14.57
C LYS A 247 4.11 15.41 13.38
N LYS A 248 3.19 14.47 13.63
CA LYS A 248 2.63 13.59 12.59
C LYS A 248 1.98 14.42 11.49
N LYS A 249 2.14 14.00 10.24
CA LYS A 249 1.58 14.71 9.06
C LYS A 249 0.05 14.66 9.00
N GLY A 250 -0.57 13.68 9.68
CA GLY A 250 -2.00 13.45 9.72
C GLY A 250 -2.33 11.99 9.95
N ILE A 251 -3.61 11.66 9.96
CA ILE A 251 -4.14 10.30 10.17
C ILE A 251 -4.55 9.71 8.81
N VAL A 252 -3.93 8.59 8.45
CA VAL A 252 -4.29 7.77 7.28
C VAL A 252 -4.98 6.50 7.77
N LEU A 253 -6.20 6.27 7.30
CA LEU A 253 -6.95 5.05 7.53
C LEU A 253 -6.84 4.14 6.31
N LEU A 254 -6.46 2.89 6.52
CA LEU A 254 -6.45 1.87 5.48
C LEU A 254 -7.50 0.81 5.79
N ASP A 255 -8.36 0.52 4.82
CA ASP A 255 -9.41 -0.49 4.89
C ASP A 255 -9.08 -1.64 3.94
N PHE A 256 -8.79 -2.82 4.48
CA PHE A 256 -8.34 -4.00 3.73
C PHE A 256 -8.69 -5.30 4.47
N CYS A 257 -8.44 -6.46 3.83
CA CYS A 257 -8.83 -7.81 4.28
C CYS A 257 -10.33 -8.08 4.10
N SER A 258 -11.19 -7.36 4.83
CA SER A 258 -12.66 -7.31 4.69
C SER A 258 -13.32 -8.65 4.33
N VAL A 259 -13.00 -9.70 5.09
CA VAL A 259 -13.52 -11.05 4.89
C VAL A 259 -14.93 -11.14 5.47
N ASN A 260 -15.86 -11.77 4.76
CA ASN A 260 -17.22 -11.99 5.26
C ASN A 260 -17.24 -13.08 6.34
N MET A 261 -18.14 -12.96 7.30
CA MET A 261 -18.34 -14.00 8.32
C MET A 261 -18.88 -15.30 7.71
N CYS A 262 -18.70 -16.41 8.43
CA CYS A 262 -18.99 -17.78 7.99
C CYS A 262 -18.12 -18.29 6.83
N LYS A 263 -16.96 -17.67 6.58
CA LYS A 263 -16.06 -18.07 5.49
C LYS A 263 -14.62 -18.16 5.93
N HIS A 264 -13.91 -19.14 5.38
CA HIS A 264 -12.45 -19.19 5.43
C HIS A 264 -11.81 -18.13 4.54
N ILE A 265 -10.63 -17.67 4.94
CA ILE A 265 -9.75 -16.88 4.07
C ILE A 265 -9.25 -17.76 2.91
N HIS A 266 -9.60 -17.40 1.68
CA HIS A 266 -9.03 -17.97 0.45
C HIS A 266 -7.89 -17.12 -0.14
N MET A 267 -7.11 -17.71 -1.06
CA MET A 267 -5.94 -17.07 -1.70
C MET A 267 -6.23 -15.71 -2.35
N GLY A 268 -7.48 -15.46 -2.78
CA GLY A 268 -7.90 -14.16 -3.31
C GLY A 268 -7.88 -13.00 -2.30
N HIS A 269 -8.09 -13.27 -1.00
CA HIS A 269 -8.08 -12.23 0.04
C HIS A 269 -6.65 -11.77 0.37
N LEU A 270 -5.65 -12.62 0.14
CA LEU A 270 -4.24 -12.32 0.44
C LEU A 270 -3.73 -11.09 -0.31
N LYS A 271 -4.25 -10.82 -1.52
CA LYS A 271 -3.88 -9.61 -2.29
C LYS A 271 -4.26 -8.33 -1.54
N SER A 272 -5.48 -8.24 -1.03
CA SER A 272 -5.93 -7.09 -0.22
C SER A 272 -5.09 -6.96 1.06
N ILE A 273 -4.83 -8.09 1.74
CA ILE A 273 -4.06 -8.13 2.98
C ILE A 273 -2.64 -7.63 2.77
N PHE A 274 -1.90 -8.18 1.81
CA PHE A 274 -0.49 -7.84 1.60
C PHE A 274 -0.30 -6.43 1.02
N LEU A 275 -1.15 -6.03 0.06
CA LEU A 275 -1.09 -4.68 -0.49
C LEU A 275 -1.48 -3.62 0.56
N GLY A 276 -2.58 -3.84 1.27
CA GLY A 276 -3.05 -2.93 2.32
C GLY A 276 -2.07 -2.78 3.46
N TYR A 277 -1.47 -3.88 3.92
CA TYR A 277 -0.49 -3.83 4.99
C TYR A 277 0.84 -3.18 4.55
N SER A 278 1.29 -3.42 3.31
CA SER A 278 2.47 -2.76 2.75
C SER A 278 2.27 -1.24 2.63
N LEU A 279 1.08 -0.81 2.17
CA LEU A 279 0.73 0.62 2.13
C LEU A 279 0.66 1.22 3.54
N SER A 280 0.11 0.50 4.52
CA SER A 280 0.11 0.92 5.93
C SER A 280 1.53 1.20 6.41
N ASN A 281 2.46 0.29 6.18
CA ASN A 281 3.85 0.46 6.59
C ASN A 281 4.55 1.59 5.83
N LEU A 282 4.24 1.77 4.54
CA LEU A 282 4.75 2.88 3.72
C LEU A 282 4.32 4.24 4.28
N PHE A 283 3.03 4.42 4.57
CA PHE A 283 2.55 5.67 5.15
C PHE A 283 3.09 5.90 6.57
N ASN A 284 3.26 4.83 7.36
CA ASN A 284 3.92 4.93 8.67
C ASN A 284 5.37 5.42 8.53
N PHE A 285 6.11 4.90 7.55
CA PHE A 285 7.47 5.33 7.22
C PHE A 285 7.51 6.80 6.77
N CYS A 286 6.51 7.26 6.02
CA CYS A 286 6.31 8.67 5.65
C CYS A 286 5.82 9.58 6.80
N ASN A 287 5.90 9.13 8.05
CA ASN A 287 5.52 9.83 9.26
C ASN A 287 4.03 10.21 9.39
N TYR A 288 3.13 9.37 8.85
CA TYR A 288 1.69 9.45 9.14
C TYR A 288 1.33 8.60 10.36
N GLN A 289 0.21 8.92 10.99
CA GLN A 289 -0.43 8.05 11.97
C GLN A 289 -1.36 7.09 11.22
N ILE A 290 -1.24 5.79 11.48
CA ILE A 290 -1.98 4.77 10.74
C ILE A 290 -3.13 4.20 11.56
N LYS A 291 -4.30 4.04 10.93
CA LYS A 291 -5.45 3.29 11.44
C LYS A 291 -5.80 2.19 10.44
N ASN A 292 -5.46 0.95 10.75
CA ASN A 292 -5.86 -0.19 9.91
C ASN A 292 -7.25 -0.67 10.34
N ARG A 293 -8.13 -0.86 9.37
CA ARG A 293 -9.50 -1.35 9.55
C ARG A 293 -9.73 -2.56 8.65
N SER A 294 -10.49 -3.52 9.17
CA SER A 294 -11.09 -4.58 8.38
C SER A 294 -12.60 -4.38 8.40
N HIS A 295 -13.18 -3.96 7.28
CA HIS A 295 -14.62 -3.82 7.09
C HIS A 295 -15.24 -5.20 6.85
N ILE A 296 -15.31 -6.00 7.91
CA ILE A 296 -15.84 -7.36 7.86
C ILE A 296 -17.35 -7.36 7.52
N GLY A 297 -17.76 -8.33 6.71
CA GLY A 297 -19.16 -8.54 6.36
C GLY A 297 -19.90 -9.32 7.43
N ASP A 298 -20.14 -8.68 8.58
CA ASP A 298 -20.74 -9.26 9.79
C ASP A 298 -22.22 -8.89 9.98
N TRP A 299 -22.87 -8.16 9.08
CA TRP A 299 -24.27 -7.75 9.27
C TRP A 299 -25.08 -7.68 7.97
N ASN A 300 -25.41 -8.85 7.44
CA ASN A 300 -26.13 -8.96 6.18
C ASN A 300 -26.98 -10.24 6.11
N LEU A 301 -27.80 -10.32 5.05
CA LEU A 301 -28.67 -11.47 4.79
C LEU A 301 -27.92 -12.80 4.83
N ASN A 302 -26.64 -12.86 4.41
CA ASN A 302 -25.89 -14.11 4.38
C ASN A 302 -25.76 -14.76 5.76
N ILE A 303 -25.65 -13.95 6.82
CA ILE A 303 -25.58 -14.48 8.19
C ILE A 303 -26.95 -14.91 8.66
N ALA A 304 -28.00 -14.14 8.33
CA ALA A 304 -29.37 -14.55 8.57
C ALA A 304 -29.70 -15.89 7.90
N LEU A 305 -29.18 -16.16 6.68
CA LEU A 305 -29.32 -17.46 6.02
C LEU A 305 -28.74 -18.60 6.88
N VAL A 306 -27.54 -18.41 7.43
CA VAL A 306 -26.88 -19.42 8.26
C VAL A 306 -27.61 -19.61 9.58
N ILE A 307 -28.04 -18.53 10.24
CA ILE A 307 -28.81 -18.61 11.48
C ILE A 307 -30.15 -19.32 11.23
N THR A 308 -30.83 -19.00 10.13
CA THR A 308 -32.08 -19.66 9.72
C THR A 308 -31.87 -21.14 9.49
N PHE A 309 -30.77 -21.51 8.81
CA PHE A 309 -30.41 -22.91 8.62
C PHE A 309 -30.16 -23.62 9.96
N ILE A 310 -29.46 -22.98 10.89
CA ILE A 310 -29.25 -23.54 12.23
C ILE A 310 -30.60 -23.73 12.92
N ILE A 311 -31.46 -22.72 13.00
CA ILE A 311 -32.78 -22.82 13.66
C ILE A 311 -33.61 -23.97 13.09
N ILE A 312 -33.68 -24.08 11.76
CA ILE A 312 -34.51 -25.08 11.08
C ILE A 312 -33.96 -26.50 11.29
N PHE A 313 -32.64 -26.67 11.24
CA PHE A 313 -32.03 -28.01 11.15
C PHE A 313 -31.31 -28.46 12.43
N SER A 314 -31.18 -27.62 13.46
CA SER A 314 -30.55 -27.99 14.74
C SER A 314 -31.46 -28.83 15.63
N ASN A 315 -32.78 -28.64 15.51
CA ASN A 315 -33.80 -29.26 16.36
C ASN A 315 -34.62 -30.33 15.63
N ILE A 316 -34.18 -30.78 14.46
CA ILE A 316 -34.58 -32.10 13.96
C ILE A 316 -33.95 -33.14 14.91
N HIS A 317 -34.57 -33.30 16.09
CA HIS A 317 -34.40 -34.45 16.94
C HIS A 317 -35.00 -35.63 16.17
N MET A 318 -34.13 -36.30 15.42
CA MET A 318 -33.88 -37.73 15.56
C MET A 318 -34.90 -38.39 16.51
N ASN A 319 -36.02 -38.87 15.95
CA ASN A 319 -36.71 -39.98 16.58
C ASN A 319 -35.71 -41.11 16.72
N LYS A 320 -35.65 -41.64 17.94
CA LYS A 320 -34.52 -42.34 18.52
C LYS A 320 -34.25 -43.73 17.93
N ASP A 321 -34.96 -44.17 16.89
CA ASP A 321 -34.86 -45.56 16.45
C ASP A 321 -34.56 -45.82 14.96
N GLU A 322 -34.50 -44.84 14.04
CA GLU A 322 -34.22 -45.20 12.62
C GLU A 322 -33.34 -44.24 11.79
N ARG A 323 -32.77 -43.17 12.34
CA ARG A 323 -31.98 -42.22 11.51
C ARG A 323 -30.62 -41.80 12.05
N GLU A 324 -30.06 -42.53 13.02
CA GLU A 324 -28.72 -42.24 13.58
C GLU A 324 -27.52 -42.69 12.74
N GLN A 325 -27.72 -43.28 11.55
CA GLN A 325 -26.59 -43.79 10.75
C GLN A 325 -26.37 -43.17 9.35
N GLN A 326 -27.09 -42.13 8.91
CA GLN A 326 -26.85 -41.57 7.56
C GLN A 326 -26.55 -40.08 7.51
N VAL A 327 -27.13 -39.24 8.37
CA VAL A 327 -26.91 -37.78 8.28
C VAL A 327 -25.68 -37.35 9.11
N LEU A 328 -25.53 -37.87 10.34
CA LEU A 328 -24.32 -37.66 11.13
C LEU A 328 -23.14 -38.47 10.60
N LEU A 329 -23.37 -39.64 10.00
CA LEU A 329 -22.33 -40.38 9.28
C LEU A 329 -21.91 -39.66 8.00
N ASN A 330 -22.73 -38.88 7.30
CA ASN A 330 -22.25 -38.08 6.16
C ASN A 330 -21.46 -36.83 6.58
N ILE A 331 -21.77 -36.24 7.74
CA ILE A 331 -21.03 -35.09 8.28
C ILE A 331 -19.74 -35.54 8.99
N ASN A 332 -19.78 -36.67 9.71
CA ASN A 332 -18.63 -37.22 10.45
C ASN A 332 -17.82 -38.29 9.71
N SER A 333 -18.32 -38.99 8.68
CA SER A 333 -17.45 -39.85 7.84
C SER A 333 -16.51 -39.04 6.94
N LEU A 334 -16.83 -37.76 6.72
CA LEU A 334 -15.93 -36.78 6.14
C LEU A 334 -14.98 -36.19 7.20
N SER A 335 -15.31 -36.18 8.49
CA SER A 335 -14.39 -35.74 9.55
C SER A 335 -13.46 -36.85 10.06
N ASN A 336 -13.93 -38.09 10.15
CA ASN A 336 -13.19 -39.24 10.70
C ASN A 336 -12.33 -39.97 9.66
N LYS A 337 -12.31 -39.50 8.41
CA LYS A 337 -11.19 -39.74 7.51
C LYS A 337 -10.01 -38.82 7.85
N GLU A 338 -9.60 -38.67 9.11
CA GLU A 338 -8.30 -38.04 9.40
C GLU A 338 -7.14 -38.88 8.83
N THR A 339 -7.35 -40.19 8.65
CA THR A 339 -6.43 -41.11 7.97
C THR A 339 -6.62 -41.16 6.44
N ASN A 340 -7.79 -40.75 5.91
CA ASN A 340 -8.13 -40.88 4.48
C ASN A 340 -8.37 -39.53 3.74
N LYS A 341 -8.48 -38.38 4.42
CA LYS A 341 -8.32 -37.04 3.81
C LYS A 341 -6.87 -36.81 3.40
N ASN A 342 -5.95 -37.40 4.16
CA ASN A 342 -4.56 -37.66 3.79
C ASN A 342 -4.40 -38.71 2.67
N LYS A 343 -5.47 -39.30 2.13
CA LYS A 343 -5.46 -40.11 0.89
C LYS A 343 -6.27 -39.47 -0.23
N PHE A 344 -7.29 -38.66 0.04
CA PHE A 344 -8.06 -37.96 -1.00
C PHE A 344 -7.26 -36.80 -1.63
N PHE A 345 -6.64 -35.94 -0.82
CA PHE A 345 -5.75 -34.90 -1.34
C PHE A 345 -4.40 -35.47 -1.78
N VAL A 346 -3.91 -36.51 -1.11
CA VAL A 346 -2.69 -37.23 -1.52
C VAL A 346 -2.91 -38.05 -2.79
N ASN A 347 -4.11 -38.53 -3.13
CA ASN A 347 -4.35 -39.19 -4.42
C ASN A 347 -4.56 -38.19 -5.57
N THR A 348 -5.12 -37.00 -5.34
CA THR A 348 -5.11 -35.92 -6.35
C THR A 348 -3.71 -35.33 -6.60
N TYR A 349 -2.78 -35.47 -5.64
CA TYR A 349 -1.43 -34.92 -5.76
C TYR A 349 -0.31 -35.96 -6.02
N ASN A 350 -0.47 -37.22 -5.61
CA ASN A 350 0.37 -38.33 -6.08
C ASN A 350 0.19 -38.55 -7.59
N TYR A 351 -0.97 -38.17 -8.14
CA TYR A 351 -1.17 -38.11 -9.59
C TYR A 351 -0.34 -36.99 -10.24
N ASN A 352 -0.07 -35.88 -9.55
CA ASN A 352 0.74 -34.79 -10.10
C ASN A 352 2.25 -35.02 -9.99
N HIS A 353 2.70 -35.85 -9.04
CA HIS A 353 4.12 -36.24 -8.95
C HIS A 353 4.48 -37.41 -9.88
N ASN A 354 3.51 -38.30 -10.21
CA ASN A 354 3.70 -39.37 -11.20
C ASN A 354 3.42 -38.94 -12.65
N ILE A 355 2.96 -37.70 -12.90
CA ILE A 355 2.85 -37.12 -14.24
C ILE A 355 4.02 -36.16 -14.50
N LYS A 356 5.23 -36.72 -14.51
CA LYS A 356 6.28 -36.24 -15.40
C LYS A 356 6.34 -37.02 -16.72
N ASN A 357 5.57 -38.12 -16.87
CA ASN A 357 5.66 -39.02 -18.03
C ASN A 357 4.36 -39.34 -18.79
N LYS A 358 3.23 -38.60 -18.64
CA LYS A 358 2.03 -38.84 -19.48
C LYS A 358 1.45 -37.57 -20.10
N LYS A 359 1.08 -37.67 -21.39
CA LYS A 359 0.70 -36.59 -22.32
C LYS A 359 -0.48 -35.75 -21.78
N LYS A 360 -0.47 -34.44 -22.12
CA LYS A 360 -1.38 -33.38 -21.66
C LYS A 360 -2.90 -33.59 -21.89
N LYS A 361 -3.35 -34.60 -22.65
CA LYS A 361 -4.77 -34.77 -23.02
C LYS A 361 -5.62 -35.52 -21.99
N ASP A 362 -5.04 -36.39 -21.15
CA ASP A 362 -5.82 -37.22 -20.20
C ASP A 362 -6.09 -36.55 -18.84
N LYS A 363 -5.39 -35.44 -18.55
CA LYS A 363 -5.46 -34.74 -17.25
C LYS A 363 -6.76 -33.94 -17.06
N THR A 364 -7.35 -33.46 -18.16
CA THR A 364 -8.57 -32.63 -18.14
C THR A 364 -9.85 -33.46 -17.95
N LEU A 365 -9.89 -34.68 -18.50
CA LEU A 365 -11.06 -35.59 -18.40
C LEU A 365 -11.31 -36.07 -16.96
N ILE A 366 -10.25 -36.37 -16.21
CA ILE A 366 -10.34 -36.91 -14.84
C ILE A 366 -10.79 -35.81 -13.86
N ASP A 367 -10.30 -34.59 -14.01
CA ASP A 367 -10.72 -33.43 -13.21
C ASP A 367 -12.17 -33.00 -13.49
N GLU A 368 -12.63 -33.13 -14.74
CA GLU A 368 -14.02 -32.86 -15.12
C GLU A 368 -14.99 -33.91 -14.53
N GLN A 369 -14.62 -35.19 -14.54
CA GLN A 369 -15.40 -36.26 -13.93
C GLN A 369 -15.53 -36.08 -12.41
N GLN A 370 -14.45 -35.72 -11.70
CA GLN A 370 -14.53 -35.43 -10.25
C GLN A 370 -15.35 -34.17 -9.95
N LYS A 371 -15.23 -33.11 -10.76
CA LYS A 371 -16.07 -31.90 -10.63
C LYS A 371 -17.55 -32.21 -10.87
N GLN A 372 -17.88 -33.09 -11.81
CA GLN A 372 -19.26 -33.54 -12.07
C GLN A 372 -19.81 -34.37 -10.91
N ILE A 373 -19.03 -35.27 -10.32
CA ILE A 373 -19.44 -36.09 -9.17
C ILE A 373 -19.76 -35.23 -7.94
N ILE A 374 -18.89 -34.26 -7.61
CA ILE A 374 -19.11 -33.34 -6.47
C ILE A 374 -20.36 -32.49 -6.70
N ASN A 375 -20.56 -31.98 -7.92
CA ASN A 375 -21.74 -31.20 -8.24
C ASN A 375 -23.02 -32.04 -8.16
N LYS A 376 -23.01 -33.28 -8.66
CA LYS A 376 -24.16 -34.20 -8.63
C LYS A 376 -24.54 -34.56 -7.18
N GLN A 377 -23.57 -34.93 -6.35
CA GLN A 377 -23.80 -35.18 -4.92
C GLN A 377 -24.39 -33.97 -4.19
N THR A 378 -23.95 -32.74 -4.52
CA THR A 378 -24.54 -31.54 -3.90
C THR A 378 -25.98 -31.26 -4.33
N GLU A 379 -26.39 -31.65 -5.54
CA GLU A 379 -27.79 -31.51 -5.97
C GLU A 379 -28.71 -32.51 -5.28
N ASP A 380 -28.23 -33.72 -5.02
CA ASP A 380 -28.95 -34.72 -4.23
C ASP A 380 -29.21 -34.24 -2.80
N PHE A 381 -28.20 -33.66 -2.13
CA PHE A 381 -28.38 -33.04 -0.81
C PHE A 381 -29.41 -31.90 -0.85
N ILE A 382 -29.35 -31.00 -1.82
CA ILE A 382 -30.30 -29.89 -1.93
C ILE A 382 -31.73 -30.43 -2.05
N THR A 383 -31.93 -31.49 -2.84
CA THR A 383 -33.23 -32.10 -3.04
C THR A 383 -33.76 -32.73 -1.75
N GLN A 384 -32.89 -33.37 -0.95
CA GLN A 384 -33.23 -33.89 0.38
C GLN A 384 -33.63 -32.77 1.35
N TYR A 385 -32.87 -31.68 1.41
CA TYR A 385 -33.17 -30.54 2.28
C TYR A 385 -34.44 -29.80 1.86
N ILE A 386 -34.74 -29.72 0.56
CA ILE A 386 -36.01 -29.15 0.07
C ILE A 386 -37.19 -30.03 0.48
N LYS A 387 -37.07 -31.37 0.37
CA LYS A 387 -38.11 -32.29 0.87
C LYS A 387 -38.37 -32.11 2.37
N LEU A 388 -37.31 -31.96 3.18
CA LEU A 388 -37.44 -31.67 4.60
C LEU A 388 -38.10 -30.31 4.86
N LEU A 389 -37.74 -29.27 4.11
CA LEU A 389 -38.33 -27.93 4.22
C LEU A 389 -39.82 -27.90 3.90
N ASN A 390 -40.29 -28.72 2.96
CA ASN A 390 -41.71 -28.78 2.61
C ASN A 390 -42.59 -29.31 3.76
N ASN A 391 -41.98 -30.02 4.72
CA ASN A 391 -42.67 -30.52 5.91
C ASN A 391 -42.66 -29.53 7.09
N ILE A 392 -42.04 -28.35 6.92
CA ILE A 392 -41.86 -27.36 7.98
C ILE A 392 -42.79 -26.18 7.73
N ASN A 393 -43.61 -25.85 8.71
CA ASN A 393 -44.52 -24.70 8.71
C ASN A 393 -44.03 -23.62 9.69
N GLU A 394 -44.77 -22.51 9.79
CA GLU A 394 -44.38 -21.39 10.65
C GLU A 394 -44.36 -21.75 12.15
N GLN A 395 -45.32 -22.57 12.58
CA GLN A 395 -45.37 -23.07 13.96
C GLN A 395 -44.15 -23.92 14.31
N THR A 396 -43.74 -24.83 13.41
CA THR A 396 -42.53 -25.65 13.63
C THR A 396 -41.27 -24.80 13.67
N TYR A 397 -41.20 -23.73 12.88
CA TYR A 397 -40.08 -22.79 12.94
C TYR A 397 -40.02 -22.06 14.29
N GLU A 398 -41.16 -21.59 14.80
CA GLU A 398 -41.23 -20.92 16.10
C GLU A 398 -40.93 -21.87 17.27
N GLU A 399 -41.45 -23.10 17.23
CA GLU A 399 -41.12 -24.16 18.20
C GLU A 399 -39.62 -24.46 18.20
N ASN A 400 -39.03 -24.65 17.01
CA ASN A 400 -37.60 -24.87 16.87
C ASN A 400 -36.80 -23.70 17.42
N TYR A 401 -37.21 -22.47 17.13
CA TYR A 401 -36.59 -21.26 17.67
C TYR A 401 -36.69 -21.19 19.21
N ASN A 402 -37.82 -21.58 19.78
CA ASN A 402 -38.05 -21.57 21.22
C ASN A 402 -37.20 -22.62 21.94
N ILE A 403 -37.10 -23.83 21.40
CA ILE A 403 -36.37 -24.97 21.96
C ILE A 403 -34.85 -24.88 21.72
N LEU A 404 -34.39 -24.05 20.77
CA LEU A 404 -32.99 -23.94 20.37
C LEU A 404 -32.07 -23.61 21.56
N ASP A 405 -31.20 -24.56 21.91
CA ASP A 405 -30.09 -24.32 22.85
C ASP A 405 -28.88 -23.74 22.12
N THR A 406 -28.66 -22.44 22.30
CA THR A 406 -27.53 -21.72 21.69
C THR A 406 -26.17 -22.23 22.17
N LYS A 407 -26.07 -22.88 23.35
CA LYS A 407 -24.80 -23.42 23.86
C LYS A 407 -24.27 -24.57 23.00
N LYS A 408 -25.15 -25.38 22.40
CA LYS A 408 -24.76 -26.45 21.47
C LYS A 408 -24.02 -25.91 20.24
N CYS A 409 -24.23 -24.65 19.87
CA CYS A 409 -23.60 -24.03 18.72
C CYS A 409 -22.13 -23.59 18.95
N LEU A 410 -21.64 -23.59 20.20
CA LEU A 410 -20.28 -23.15 20.53
C LEU A 410 -19.16 -24.02 19.91
N ASN A 411 -19.45 -25.29 19.66
CA ASN A 411 -18.48 -26.27 19.19
C ASN A 411 -18.50 -26.51 17.67
N ILE A 412 -19.30 -25.73 16.92
CA ILE A 412 -19.38 -25.86 15.47
C ILE A 412 -18.05 -25.40 14.84
N LYS A 413 -17.47 -26.23 13.96
CA LYS A 413 -16.28 -25.87 13.16
C LYS A 413 -16.67 -24.92 12.02
N LEU A 414 -15.79 -24.00 11.62
CA LEU A 414 -16.04 -23.07 10.51
C LEU A 414 -16.29 -23.79 9.19
N ASP A 415 -15.72 -24.98 8.98
CA ASP A 415 -16.01 -25.84 7.82
C ASP A 415 -17.50 -26.15 7.69
N ALA A 416 -18.17 -26.45 8.82
CA ALA A 416 -19.60 -26.71 8.86
C ALA A 416 -20.40 -25.42 8.61
N LEU A 417 -19.99 -24.29 9.19
CA LEU A 417 -20.64 -22.99 8.95
C LEU A 417 -20.54 -22.53 7.49
N GLU A 418 -19.37 -22.71 6.85
CA GLU A 418 -19.19 -22.37 5.45
C GLU A 418 -20.01 -23.30 4.55
N PHE A 419 -20.11 -24.59 4.88
CA PHE A 419 -21.01 -25.52 4.21
C PHE A 419 -22.48 -25.08 4.34
N SER A 420 -22.95 -24.80 5.57
CA SER A 420 -24.30 -24.30 5.83
C SER A 420 -24.57 -23.01 5.06
N TYR A 421 -23.63 -22.06 5.02
CA TYR A 421 -23.75 -20.83 4.23
C TYR A 421 -23.99 -21.11 2.74
N ARG A 422 -23.22 -22.03 2.15
CA ARG A 422 -23.33 -22.37 0.73
C ARG A 422 -24.65 -23.05 0.40
N LEU A 423 -25.07 -23.98 1.25
CA LEU A 423 -26.33 -24.69 1.11
C LEU A 423 -27.51 -23.72 1.27
N SER A 424 -27.49 -22.89 2.32
CA SER A 424 -28.53 -21.88 2.59
C SER A 424 -28.71 -20.90 1.43
N LYS A 425 -27.63 -20.53 0.73
CA LYS A 425 -27.74 -19.71 -0.49
C LYS A 425 -28.52 -20.38 -1.62
N ARG A 426 -28.40 -21.71 -1.76
CA ARG A 426 -29.12 -22.47 -2.80
C ARG A 426 -30.57 -22.70 -2.36
N LEU A 427 -30.80 -22.99 -1.09
CA LEU A 427 -32.15 -23.07 -0.51
C LEU A 427 -32.90 -21.75 -0.67
N TYR A 428 -32.25 -20.62 -0.39
CA TYR A 428 -32.83 -19.29 -0.59
C TYR A 428 -33.20 -19.00 -2.06
N LEU A 429 -32.56 -19.62 -3.04
CA LEU A 429 -32.97 -19.46 -4.44
C LEU A 429 -34.17 -20.34 -4.81
N LYS A 430 -34.28 -21.55 -4.21
CA LYS A 430 -35.25 -22.59 -4.60
C LYS A 430 -36.52 -22.66 -3.75
N SER A 431 -36.50 -22.21 -2.48
CA SER A 431 -37.62 -22.35 -1.54
C SER A 431 -38.12 -20.98 -1.05
N ASP A 432 -39.40 -20.69 -1.26
CA ASP A 432 -40.01 -19.44 -0.80
C ASP A 432 -40.24 -19.41 0.71
N LEU A 433 -40.54 -20.56 1.33
CA LEU A 433 -40.57 -20.71 2.79
C LEU A 433 -39.23 -20.32 3.42
N PHE A 434 -38.12 -20.86 2.89
CA PHE A 434 -36.79 -20.52 3.39
C PHE A 434 -36.45 -19.04 3.20
N LYS A 435 -36.88 -18.41 2.09
CA LYS A 435 -36.75 -16.96 1.90
C LYS A 435 -37.52 -16.19 2.97
N LYS A 436 -38.77 -16.58 3.26
CA LYS A 436 -39.62 -15.94 4.29
C LYS A 436 -38.98 -16.02 5.66
N PHE A 437 -38.56 -17.21 6.10
CA PHE A 437 -37.87 -17.38 7.38
C PHE A 437 -36.55 -16.61 7.45
N SER A 438 -35.77 -16.60 6.36
CA SER A 438 -34.52 -15.83 6.30
C SER A 438 -34.74 -14.33 6.46
N LYS A 439 -35.82 -13.79 5.87
CA LYS A 439 -36.22 -12.39 6.08
C LYS A 439 -36.69 -12.14 7.52
N ASN A 440 -37.41 -13.08 8.13
CA ASN A 440 -37.82 -12.98 9.53
C ASN A 440 -36.60 -12.96 10.47
N THR A 441 -35.67 -13.90 10.32
CA THR A 441 -34.39 -13.94 11.04
C THR A 441 -33.63 -12.62 10.90
N LEU A 442 -33.55 -12.07 9.69
CA LEU A 442 -32.90 -10.77 9.46
C LEU A 442 -33.63 -9.64 10.20
N SER A 443 -34.96 -9.66 10.24
CA SER A 443 -35.74 -8.71 11.03
C SER A 443 -35.44 -8.80 12.52
N LEU A 444 -35.36 -10.02 13.07
CA LEU A 444 -34.98 -10.26 14.45
C LEU A 444 -33.54 -9.78 14.76
N MET A 445 -32.60 -9.94 13.81
CA MET A 445 -31.26 -9.35 13.93
C MET A 445 -31.33 -7.81 14.08
N TYR A 446 -32.12 -7.12 13.25
CA TYR A 446 -32.28 -5.66 13.33
C TYR A 446 -33.02 -5.22 14.61
N LYS A 447 -33.94 -6.04 15.12
CA LYS A 447 -34.60 -5.83 16.43
C LYS A 447 -33.70 -6.16 17.62
N LYS A 448 -32.52 -6.74 17.39
CA LYS A 448 -31.56 -7.18 18.41
C LYS A 448 -32.16 -8.19 19.39
N ASP A 449 -32.93 -9.14 18.87
CA ASP A 449 -33.39 -10.27 19.66
C ASP A 449 -32.22 -10.99 20.37
N GLU A 450 -32.40 -11.34 21.65
CA GLU A 450 -31.34 -11.87 22.49
C GLU A 450 -30.77 -13.20 21.97
N LYS A 451 -31.63 -14.17 21.60
CA LYS A 451 -31.20 -15.49 21.10
C LYS A 451 -30.53 -15.38 19.73
N ILE A 452 -31.05 -14.53 18.85
CA ILE A 452 -30.44 -14.32 17.53
C ILE A 452 -29.07 -13.64 17.67
N MET A 453 -28.94 -12.67 18.58
CA MET A 453 -27.67 -11.99 18.84
C MET A 453 -26.63 -12.90 19.49
N THR A 454 -27.01 -13.84 20.35
CA THR A 454 -26.08 -14.84 20.89
C THR A 454 -25.57 -15.77 19.79
N LEU A 455 -26.43 -16.29 18.91
CA LEU A 455 -26.01 -17.09 17.74
C LEU A 455 -25.09 -16.30 16.81
N TRP A 456 -25.45 -15.06 16.50
CA TRP A 456 -24.64 -14.17 15.68
C TRP A 456 -23.23 -13.99 16.26
N ASN A 457 -23.14 -13.74 17.57
CA ASN A 457 -21.87 -13.61 18.29
C ASN A 457 -21.04 -14.90 18.22
N ILE A 458 -21.66 -16.07 18.42
CA ILE A 458 -20.98 -17.38 18.34
C ILE A 458 -20.39 -17.58 16.94
N ILE A 459 -21.19 -17.39 15.89
CA ILE A 459 -20.77 -17.53 14.49
C ILE A 459 -19.60 -16.60 14.16
N CYS A 460 -19.69 -15.34 14.57
CA CYS A 460 -18.63 -14.35 14.36
C CYS A 460 -17.35 -14.77 15.11
N ASN A 461 -17.46 -15.20 16.36
CA ASN A 461 -16.32 -15.61 17.18
C ASN A 461 -15.61 -16.86 16.61
N ILE A 462 -16.36 -17.86 16.16
CA ILE A 462 -15.80 -19.05 15.49
C ILE A 462 -15.02 -18.62 14.24
N THR A 463 -15.64 -17.79 13.39
CA THR A 463 -15.01 -17.34 12.15
C THR A 463 -13.71 -16.57 12.41
N LYS A 464 -13.70 -15.68 13.41
CA LYS A 464 -12.52 -14.90 13.82
C LYS A 464 -11.42 -15.80 14.36
N LYS A 465 -11.76 -16.70 15.30
CA LYS A 465 -10.80 -17.61 15.94
C LYS A 465 -10.11 -18.51 14.93
N GLU A 466 -10.82 -19.01 13.93
CA GLU A 466 -10.24 -19.89 12.91
C GLU A 466 -9.41 -19.15 11.84
N ASN A 467 -9.74 -17.90 11.54
CA ASN A 467 -9.00 -17.10 10.56
C ASN A 467 -7.79 -16.35 11.18
N GLU A 468 -7.76 -16.14 12.50
CA GLU A 468 -6.67 -15.45 13.20
C GLU A 468 -5.27 -16.06 12.95
N PRO A 469 -5.08 -17.40 12.94
CA PRO A 469 -3.78 -18.02 12.64
C PRO A 469 -3.23 -17.63 11.27
N VAL A 470 -4.10 -17.35 10.28
CA VAL A 470 -3.67 -16.92 8.95
C VAL A 470 -3.00 -15.56 9.01
N LEU A 471 -3.64 -14.60 9.70
CA LEU A 471 -3.09 -13.25 9.87
C LEU A 471 -1.80 -13.26 10.70
N LYS A 472 -1.75 -14.08 11.75
CA LYS A 472 -0.56 -14.26 12.60
C LYS A 472 0.65 -14.78 11.80
N ARG A 473 0.46 -15.80 10.95
CA ARG A 473 1.56 -16.37 10.13
C ARG A 473 2.17 -15.37 9.16
N PHE A 474 1.38 -14.46 8.60
CA PHE A 474 1.88 -13.39 7.73
C PHE A 474 2.29 -12.11 8.49
N ASN A 475 2.42 -12.16 9.82
CA ASN A 475 2.83 -11.03 10.66
C ASN A 475 1.98 -9.76 10.47
N ILE A 476 0.68 -9.92 10.19
CA ILE A 476 -0.26 -8.81 10.09
C ILE A 476 -0.65 -8.37 11.50
N LYS A 477 -0.19 -7.19 11.91
CA LYS A 477 -0.43 -6.63 13.25
C LYS A 477 -1.37 -5.42 13.18
N ARG A 478 -2.02 -5.08 14.31
CA ARG A 478 -2.81 -3.84 14.47
C ARG A 478 -3.98 -3.67 13.50
N LEU A 479 -4.51 -4.76 12.93
CA LEU A 479 -5.73 -4.73 12.13
C LEU A 479 -6.94 -4.72 13.07
N VAL A 480 -7.71 -3.63 13.08
CA VAL A 480 -8.91 -3.51 13.91
C VAL A 480 -10.14 -3.85 13.08
N GLU A 481 -10.90 -4.85 13.50
CA GLU A 481 -12.16 -5.19 12.86
C GLU A 481 -13.24 -4.17 13.25
N LYS A 482 -13.85 -3.55 12.24
CA LYS A 482 -15.06 -2.72 12.40
C LYS A 482 -15.94 -3.01 11.19
N GLY A 483 -16.86 -3.94 11.38
CA GLY A 483 -17.74 -4.45 10.34
C GLY A 483 -18.99 -3.62 10.07
N GLU A 484 -19.81 -4.14 9.18
CA GLU A 484 -21.12 -3.61 8.81
C GLU A 484 -21.99 -3.33 10.04
N HIS A 485 -22.04 -4.27 11.02
CA HIS A 485 -22.84 -4.12 12.24
C HIS A 485 -22.55 -2.80 12.97
N TYR A 486 -21.27 -2.41 13.01
CA TYR A 486 -20.82 -1.21 13.70
C TYR A 486 -21.37 0.08 13.06
N TYR A 487 -21.47 0.12 11.73
CA TYR A 487 -21.84 1.32 11.00
C TYR A 487 -23.34 1.46 10.75
N VAL A 488 -24.10 0.36 10.83
CA VAL A 488 -25.56 0.32 10.59
C VAL A 488 -26.31 1.41 11.34
N LYS A 489 -25.93 1.71 12.58
CA LYS A 489 -26.56 2.77 13.40
C LYS A 489 -26.46 4.18 12.81
N TYR A 490 -25.49 4.44 11.92
CA TYR A 490 -25.35 5.74 11.26
C TYR A 490 -26.06 5.81 9.91
N ALA A 491 -26.51 4.67 9.35
CA ALA A 491 -27.16 4.63 8.03
C ALA A 491 -28.47 5.45 8.00
N SER A 492 -29.28 5.37 9.06
CA SER A 492 -30.51 6.16 9.20
C SER A 492 -30.24 7.67 9.15
N LYS A 493 -29.14 8.14 9.76
CA LYS A 493 -28.72 9.53 9.71
C LYS A 493 -28.40 9.98 8.29
N ILE A 494 -27.69 9.16 7.50
CA ILE A 494 -27.36 9.46 6.11
C ILE A 494 -28.62 9.52 5.25
N ILE A 495 -29.53 8.57 5.42
CA ILE A 495 -30.82 8.56 4.72
C ILE A 495 -31.63 9.81 5.05
N ASN A 496 -31.71 10.22 6.32
CA ASN A 496 -32.39 11.45 6.71
C ASN A 496 -31.77 12.70 6.07
N MET A 497 -30.45 12.75 5.88
CA MET A 497 -29.78 13.84 5.16
C MET A 497 -30.17 13.87 3.68
N MET A 498 -30.31 12.71 3.05
CA MET A 498 -30.74 12.60 1.65
C MET A 498 -32.23 12.93 1.46
N ILE A 499 -33.10 12.53 2.40
CA ILE A 499 -34.52 12.92 2.42
C ILE A 499 -34.64 14.44 2.47
N LYS A 500 -33.86 15.12 3.34
CA LYS A 500 -33.83 16.59 3.42
C LYS A 500 -33.39 17.26 2.12
N LYS A 501 -32.55 16.58 1.33
CA LYS A 501 -32.12 17.03 0.00
C LYS A 501 -33.03 16.55 -1.14
N LYS A 502 -34.14 15.86 -0.84
CA LYS A 502 -35.13 15.36 -1.80
C LYS A 502 -34.58 14.42 -2.89
N VAL A 503 -33.43 13.75 -2.65
CA VAL A 503 -32.79 12.85 -3.64
C VAL A 503 -33.13 11.37 -3.45
N ILE A 504 -33.88 11.02 -2.40
CA ILE A 504 -34.36 9.65 -2.15
C ILE A 504 -35.80 9.51 -2.60
N PHE A 505 -36.11 8.36 -3.21
CA PHE A 505 -37.46 7.94 -3.54
C PHE A 505 -37.66 6.46 -3.23
N ASN A 506 -38.92 6.03 -3.18
CA ASN A 506 -39.30 4.64 -2.99
C ASN A 506 -39.61 4.00 -4.36
N LEU A 507 -39.08 2.80 -4.59
CA LEU A 507 -39.30 2.01 -5.80
C LEU A 507 -39.48 0.55 -5.37
N ASP A 508 -40.68 -0.01 -5.52
CA ASP A 508 -41.01 -1.37 -5.03
C ASP A 508 -40.57 -1.65 -3.58
N ASN A 509 -40.94 -0.78 -2.64
CA ASN A 509 -40.54 -0.87 -1.21
C ASN A 509 -39.02 -0.77 -0.96
N LYS A 510 -38.26 -0.27 -1.93
CA LYS A 510 -36.82 -0.02 -1.80
C LYS A 510 -36.53 1.46 -1.84
N LEU A 511 -35.72 1.92 -0.90
CA LEU A 511 -35.21 3.29 -0.91
C LEU A 511 -34.06 3.39 -1.90
N CYS A 512 -34.23 4.22 -2.92
CA CYS A 512 -33.32 4.36 -4.03
C CYS A 512 -32.87 5.82 -4.23
N VAL A 513 -31.75 5.99 -4.94
CA VAL A 513 -31.21 7.26 -5.42
C VAL A 513 -30.89 7.11 -6.91
N LEU A 514 -31.21 8.14 -7.71
CA LEU A 514 -30.86 8.19 -9.12
C LEU A 514 -29.49 8.86 -9.30
N LEU A 515 -28.63 8.19 -10.07
CA LEU A 515 -27.30 8.65 -10.40
C LEU A 515 -27.15 8.75 -11.91
N LYS A 516 -26.78 9.93 -12.42
CA LYS A 516 -26.48 10.15 -13.83
C LYS A 516 -24.96 10.12 -14.05
N PRO A 517 -24.40 9.22 -14.87
CA PRO A 517 -22.97 9.24 -15.18
C PRO A 517 -22.57 10.55 -15.88
N LYS A 518 -21.45 11.16 -15.49
CA LYS A 518 -20.89 12.32 -16.19
C LYS A 518 -20.05 11.86 -17.41
N ASP A 519 -20.43 12.29 -18.61
CA ASP A 519 -19.82 12.04 -19.93
C ASP A 519 -19.57 10.56 -20.32
N MET A 520 -20.49 9.98 -21.11
CA MET A 520 -20.34 8.63 -21.71
C MET A 520 -19.18 8.54 -22.73
N GLU A 521 -18.87 9.61 -23.46
CA GLU A 521 -17.82 9.60 -24.49
C GLU A 521 -16.40 9.46 -23.92
N LYS A 522 -16.12 10.05 -22.74
CA LYS A 522 -14.84 9.90 -22.05
C LYS A 522 -14.67 8.53 -21.37
N MET A 523 -15.76 7.81 -21.12
CA MET A 523 -15.73 6.45 -20.56
C MET A 523 -15.52 5.37 -21.63
N CYS A 524 -15.87 5.63 -22.90
CA CYS A 524 -15.87 4.63 -23.98
C CYS A 524 -14.71 4.77 -25.00
N THR A 525 -14.02 5.92 -25.12
CA THR A 525 -12.85 6.02 -26.01
C THR A 525 -11.61 5.37 -25.39
N SER A 526 -11.46 4.10 -25.73
CA SER A 526 -10.39 3.18 -25.39
C SER A 526 -9.04 3.58 -26.02
N LYS A 527 -8.28 4.50 -25.40
CA LYS A 527 -6.80 4.53 -25.52
C LYS A 527 -6.11 5.42 -24.48
N ASN A 528 -6.71 6.53 -24.06
CA ASN A 528 -6.06 7.47 -23.11
C ASN A 528 -6.39 7.25 -21.62
N TYR A 529 -7.43 6.48 -21.29
CA TYR A 529 -7.77 6.16 -19.88
C TYR A 529 -7.00 4.98 -19.30
N LYS A 530 -6.31 4.16 -20.12
CA LYS A 530 -5.67 2.90 -19.71
C LYS A 530 -4.60 3.04 -18.61
N ASN A 531 -4.08 4.23 -18.38
CA ASN A 531 -3.02 4.46 -17.40
C ASN A 531 -3.49 5.05 -16.05
N LYS A 532 -4.78 5.41 -15.89
CA LYS A 532 -5.39 5.86 -14.60
C LYS A 532 -6.35 4.82 -13.98
N GLU A 533 -6.41 3.60 -14.51
CA GLU A 533 -7.57 2.70 -14.37
C GLU A 533 -7.90 2.19 -12.95
N ASN A 534 -6.97 2.19 -11.99
CA ASN A 534 -7.14 1.41 -10.76
C ASN A 534 -7.27 2.22 -9.48
N ILE A 535 -7.23 3.55 -9.56
CA ILE A 535 -7.28 4.40 -8.38
C ILE A 535 -8.40 5.41 -8.58
N LEU A 536 -9.46 5.27 -7.80
CA LEU A 536 -10.54 6.24 -7.74
C LEU A 536 -10.26 7.22 -6.60
N LYS A 537 -10.38 8.52 -6.89
CA LYS A 537 -10.35 9.57 -5.87
C LYS A 537 -11.74 10.18 -5.72
N CYS A 538 -12.08 10.62 -4.50
CA CYS A 538 -13.35 11.32 -4.25
C CYS A 538 -13.41 12.73 -4.84
N ASN A 539 -12.26 13.32 -5.19
CA ASN A 539 -12.23 14.64 -5.81
C ASN A 539 -12.77 14.61 -7.25
N ASP A 540 -12.61 13.47 -7.92
CA ASP A 540 -13.19 13.22 -9.23
C ASP A 540 -14.68 12.93 -9.06
N ILE A 541 -15.55 13.65 -9.78
CA ILE A 541 -17.01 13.45 -9.73
C ILE A 541 -17.38 12.51 -10.88
N TYR A 542 -17.85 11.30 -10.54
CA TYR A 542 -18.20 10.27 -11.53
C TYR A 542 -19.69 10.27 -11.88
N TYR A 543 -20.53 10.61 -10.91
CA TYR A 543 -21.98 10.65 -11.06
C TYR A 543 -22.55 11.96 -10.52
N ASP A 544 -23.56 12.47 -11.21
CA ASP A 544 -24.46 13.48 -10.70
C ASP A 544 -25.61 12.82 -9.95
N ILE A 545 -25.96 13.39 -8.80
CA ILE A 545 -27.06 12.93 -7.97
C ILE A 545 -28.30 13.69 -8.42
N ILE A 546 -29.32 12.96 -8.85
CA ILE A 546 -30.54 13.54 -9.43
C ILE A 546 -31.62 13.65 -8.35
N GLU A 547 -32.18 14.85 -8.22
CA GLU A 547 -33.45 15.08 -7.54
C GLU A 547 -34.57 14.73 -8.53
N PRO A 548 -35.46 13.75 -8.22
CA PRO A 548 -36.55 13.40 -9.12
C PRO A 548 -37.52 14.57 -9.24
N ASP A 549 -37.81 14.99 -10.48
CA ASP A 549 -38.83 15.97 -10.82
C ASP A 549 -40.20 15.29 -11.04
N ASN A 550 -41.25 16.08 -11.26
CA ASN A 550 -42.60 15.56 -11.47
C ASN A 550 -42.67 14.56 -12.63
N SER A 551 -41.88 14.77 -13.69
CA SER A 551 -41.82 13.86 -14.83
C SER A 551 -41.23 12.49 -14.44
N LEU A 552 -40.12 12.46 -13.69
CA LEU A 552 -39.54 11.22 -13.18
C LEU A 552 -40.45 10.50 -12.18
N TYR A 553 -41.20 11.24 -11.36
CA TYR A 553 -42.15 10.65 -10.41
C TYR A 553 -43.27 9.86 -11.09
N GLU A 554 -43.72 10.25 -12.29
CA GLU A 554 -44.67 9.44 -13.04
C GLU A 554 -44.12 8.06 -13.38
N TYR A 555 -42.86 7.98 -13.82
CA TYR A 555 -42.20 6.70 -14.14
C TYR A 555 -41.87 5.88 -12.88
N ILE A 556 -41.50 6.55 -11.78
CA ILE A 556 -41.28 5.90 -10.49
C ILE A 556 -42.58 5.29 -9.97
N ASN A 557 -43.70 6.03 -10.02
CA ASN A 557 -45.00 5.56 -9.56
C ASN A 557 -45.56 4.44 -10.45
N LYS A 558 -45.29 4.49 -11.76
CA LYS A 558 -45.60 3.40 -12.71
C LYS A 558 -44.64 2.20 -12.59
N ASN A 559 -43.63 2.26 -11.72
CA ASN A 559 -42.57 1.25 -11.59
C ASN A 559 -41.86 0.92 -12.93
N ASP A 560 -41.68 1.91 -13.81
CA ASP A 560 -40.99 1.73 -15.09
C ASP A 560 -39.46 1.71 -14.90
N ILE A 561 -38.97 0.59 -14.39
CA ILE A 561 -37.54 0.36 -14.12
C ILE A 561 -36.72 0.42 -15.41
N LEU A 562 -37.30 0.01 -16.55
CA LEU A 562 -36.61 -0.03 -17.84
C LEU A 562 -36.27 1.38 -18.31
N TYR A 563 -37.24 2.30 -18.25
CA TYR A 563 -37.02 3.70 -18.57
C TYR A 563 -35.94 4.32 -17.67
N LEU A 564 -36.07 4.14 -16.36
CA LEU A 564 -35.11 4.72 -15.40
C LEU A 564 -33.69 4.19 -15.63
N LYS A 565 -33.52 2.88 -15.87
CA LYS A 565 -32.21 2.28 -16.15
C LYS A 565 -31.60 2.69 -17.48
N LYS A 566 -32.43 3.12 -18.45
CA LYS A 566 -31.94 3.61 -19.75
C LYS A 566 -31.14 4.91 -19.61
N TYR A 567 -31.54 5.79 -18.69
CA TYR A 567 -30.94 7.12 -18.52
C TYR A 567 -30.13 7.28 -17.23
N TYR A 568 -30.39 6.44 -16.21
CA TYR A 568 -29.83 6.58 -14.88
C TYR A 568 -29.34 5.26 -14.30
N THR A 569 -28.40 5.35 -13.37
CA THR A 569 -28.04 4.25 -12.47
C THR A 569 -28.88 4.35 -11.20
N ILE A 570 -29.69 3.34 -10.93
CA ILE A 570 -30.50 3.24 -9.71
C ILE A 570 -29.65 2.60 -8.62
N LEU A 571 -29.31 3.36 -7.57
CA LEU A 571 -28.61 2.84 -6.40
C LEU A 571 -29.60 2.61 -5.26
N THR A 572 -29.72 1.37 -4.82
CA THR A 572 -30.57 1.01 -3.68
C THR A 572 -29.80 1.16 -2.36
N LEU A 573 -30.41 1.83 -1.39
CA LEU A 573 -29.86 2.09 -0.04
C LEU A 573 -30.50 1.21 1.03
N LYS A 574 -31.76 0.82 0.84
CA LYS A 574 -32.50 -0.06 1.75
C LYS A 574 -33.43 -0.97 0.96
N ASN A 575 -33.44 -2.25 1.30
CA ASN A 575 -34.35 -3.28 0.79
C ASN A 575 -35.21 -3.80 1.93
N ASP A 576 -36.50 -3.49 1.94
CA ASP A 576 -37.44 -3.86 3.00
C ASP A 576 -36.90 -3.42 4.40
N VAL A 577 -36.38 -4.39 5.15
CA VAL A 577 -35.87 -4.23 6.51
C VAL A 577 -34.39 -3.83 6.54
N ALA A 578 -33.59 -4.19 5.54
CA ALA A 578 -32.14 -4.14 5.62
C ALA A 578 -31.49 -3.03 4.79
N TYR A 579 -30.44 -2.42 5.33
CA TYR A 579 -29.58 -1.50 4.59
C TYR A 579 -28.66 -2.26 3.62
N THR A 580 -28.41 -1.66 2.46
CA THR A 580 -27.47 -2.22 1.47
C THR A 580 -26.03 -1.81 1.80
N TYR A 581 -25.07 -2.46 1.12
CA TYR A 581 -23.65 -2.12 1.20
C TYR A 581 -23.39 -0.61 0.98
N ALA A 582 -24.10 0.02 0.04
CA ALA A 582 -23.92 1.44 -0.26
C ALA A 582 -24.28 2.34 0.93
N ALA A 583 -25.40 2.06 1.62
CA ALA A 583 -25.78 2.81 2.80
C ALA A 583 -24.78 2.63 3.96
N ILE A 584 -24.26 1.41 4.13
CA ILE A 584 -23.30 1.08 5.18
C ILE A 584 -21.93 1.73 4.89
N ASP A 585 -21.47 1.74 3.64
CA ASP A 585 -20.22 2.39 3.25
C ASP A 585 -20.28 3.91 3.40
N LEU A 586 -21.42 4.53 3.07
CA LEU A 586 -21.65 5.96 3.34
C LEU A 586 -21.60 6.27 4.84
N ALA A 587 -22.26 5.42 5.65
CA ALA A 587 -22.21 5.49 7.10
C ALA A 587 -20.77 5.32 7.64
N ALA A 588 -19.99 4.43 7.05
CA ALA A 588 -18.58 4.22 7.41
C ALA A 588 -17.72 5.45 7.07
N ILE A 589 -17.89 6.05 5.88
CA ILE A 589 -17.21 7.31 5.52
C ILE A 589 -17.56 8.40 6.53
N TYR A 590 -18.85 8.60 6.80
CA TYR A 590 -19.30 9.57 7.79
C TYR A 590 -18.63 9.35 9.14
N TYR A 591 -18.65 8.12 9.67
CA TYR A 591 -18.04 7.81 10.95
C TYR A 591 -16.53 8.08 10.98
N ARG A 592 -15.80 7.65 9.95
CA ARG A 592 -14.35 7.80 9.85
C ARG A 592 -13.94 9.28 9.80
N VAL A 593 -14.68 10.10 9.07
CA VAL A 593 -14.41 11.54 8.97
C VAL A 593 -14.80 12.30 10.24
N THR A 594 -15.95 11.98 10.83
CA THR A 594 -16.51 12.74 11.95
C THR A 594 -15.95 12.34 13.31
N TYR A 595 -15.78 11.05 13.59
CA TYR A 595 -15.34 10.56 14.90
C TYR A 595 -13.88 10.08 14.89
N GLU A 596 -13.39 9.51 13.79
CA GLU A 596 -11.98 9.10 13.73
C GLU A 596 -11.03 10.22 13.27
N HIS A 597 -11.59 11.36 12.84
CA HIS A 597 -10.86 12.56 12.40
C HIS A 597 -9.74 12.26 11.39
N VAL A 598 -10.02 11.33 10.48
CA VAL A 598 -9.05 10.91 9.46
C VAL A 598 -8.81 12.02 8.44
N ASN A 599 -7.56 12.19 8.01
CA ASN A 599 -7.18 13.10 6.92
C ASN A 599 -7.19 12.38 5.57
N LYS A 600 -6.99 11.06 5.57
CA LYS A 600 -6.99 10.25 4.37
C LYS A 600 -7.61 8.89 4.62
N ILE A 601 -8.48 8.42 3.73
CA ILE A 601 -9.07 7.08 3.75
C ILE A 601 -8.66 6.35 2.48
N ILE A 602 -8.08 5.16 2.62
CA ILE A 602 -7.64 4.31 1.52
C ILE A 602 -8.38 2.98 1.62
N TYR A 603 -9.27 2.72 0.66
CA TYR A 603 -9.95 1.44 0.49
C TYR A 603 -9.14 0.56 -0.45
N VAL A 604 -8.72 -0.63 -0.01
CA VAL A 604 -7.98 -1.60 -0.83
C VAL A 604 -8.91 -2.74 -1.19
N VAL A 605 -9.55 -2.60 -2.34
CA VAL A 605 -10.67 -3.44 -2.75
C VAL A 605 -10.47 -4.03 -4.13
N ASP A 606 -11.27 -5.05 -4.37
CA ASP A 606 -11.41 -5.77 -5.62
C ASP A 606 -11.88 -4.82 -6.77
N GLU A 607 -11.34 -4.94 -7.98
CA GLU A 607 -11.66 -4.05 -9.12
C GLU A 607 -13.15 -4.00 -9.53
N ASN A 608 -13.98 -4.98 -9.15
CA ASN A 608 -15.42 -5.00 -9.43
C ASN A 608 -16.16 -4.03 -8.51
N GLN A 609 -15.55 -3.63 -7.39
CA GLN A 609 -16.10 -2.63 -6.48
C GLN A 609 -15.81 -1.21 -6.94
N LYS A 610 -15.11 -1.02 -8.06
CA LYS A 610 -14.79 0.31 -8.62
C LYS A 610 -16.06 1.14 -8.83
N ASN A 611 -17.04 0.64 -9.57
CA ASN A 611 -18.27 1.39 -9.86
C ASN A 611 -19.06 1.70 -8.58
N HIS A 612 -19.11 0.76 -7.64
CA HIS A 612 -19.73 0.95 -6.33
C HIS A 612 -19.09 2.12 -5.55
N PHE A 613 -17.76 2.14 -5.42
CA PHE A 613 -17.07 3.25 -4.73
C PHE A 613 -17.16 4.57 -5.48
N ALA A 614 -17.24 4.56 -6.82
CA ALA A 614 -17.49 5.77 -7.60
C ALA A 614 -18.87 6.38 -7.27
N GLN A 615 -19.90 5.55 -7.13
CA GLN A 615 -21.25 5.97 -6.71
C GLN A 615 -21.24 6.48 -5.27
N VAL A 616 -20.67 5.70 -4.33
CA VAL A 616 -20.57 6.06 -2.91
C VAL A 616 -19.80 7.37 -2.70
N PHE A 617 -18.67 7.57 -3.38
CA PHE A 617 -17.90 8.82 -3.27
C PHE A 617 -18.65 10.03 -3.83
N SER A 618 -19.36 9.85 -4.96
CA SER A 618 -20.16 10.93 -5.55
C SER A 618 -21.24 11.39 -4.57
N ILE A 619 -21.98 10.43 -3.98
CA ILE A 619 -22.99 10.71 -2.97
C ILE A 619 -22.39 11.33 -1.71
N ALA A 620 -21.29 10.77 -1.20
CA ALA A 620 -20.64 11.28 0.01
C ALA A 620 -20.19 12.74 -0.15
N LYS A 621 -19.74 13.11 -1.36
CA LYS A 621 -19.37 14.48 -1.70
C LYS A 621 -20.60 15.37 -1.81
N TYR A 622 -21.67 14.93 -2.49
CA TYR A 622 -22.92 15.68 -2.61
C TYR A 622 -23.58 15.99 -1.25
N LEU A 623 -23.45 15.06 -0.31
CA LEU A 623 -23.92 15.21 1.08
C LEU A 623 -22.94 15.95 2.00
N ASN A 624 -21.79 16.41 1.51
CA ASN A 624 -20.73 17.03 2.30
C ASN A 624 -20.25 16.15 3.48
N LEU A 625 -20.26 14.81 3.32
CA LEU A 625 -19.75 13.88 4.34
C LEU A 625 -18.21 13.90 4.41
N ILE A 626 -17.57 14.19 3.27
CA ILE A 626 -16.11 14.30 3.14
C ILE A 626 -15.75 15.78 3.27
N LYS A 627 -14.99 16.13 4.31
CA LYS A 627 -14.51 17.51 4.50
C LYS A 627 -13.51 17.90 3.39
N PRO A 628 -13.38 19.19 3.02
CA PRO A 628 -12.49 19.63 1.93
C PRO A 628 -11.01 19.24 2.10
N ASN A 629 -10.55 19.01 3.33
CA ASN A 629 -9.19 18.62 3.67
C ASN A 629 -9.01 17.11 3.86
N VAL A 630 -10.03 16.31 3.57
CA VAL A 630 -9.99 14.84 3.68
C VAL A 630 -9.97 14.23 2.29
N GLU A 631 -9.03 13.32 2.05
CA GLU A 631 -8.91 12.60 0.80
C GLU A 631 -9.42 11.16 0.95
N CYS A 632 -10.42 10.76 0.16
CA CYS A 632 -10.89 9.37 0.07
C CYS A 632 -10.43 8.76 -1.25
N ILE A 633 -9.81 7.59 -1.16
CA ILE A 633 -9.14 6.91 -2.27
C ILE A 633 -9.56 5.44 -2.25
N CYS A 634 -9.91 4.90 -3.41
CA CYS A 634 -10.16 3.48 -3.60
C CYS A 634 -9.11 2.93 -4.56
N ILE A 635 -8.30 2.00 -4.07
CA ILE A 635 -7.26 1.27 -4.81
C ILE A 635 -7.85 -0.07 -5.19
N ASN A 636 -8.07 -0.24 -6.49
CA ASN A 636 -8.59 -1.45 -7.08
C ASN A 636 -7.44 -2.41 -7.43
N TYR A 637 -7.53 -3.67 -6.97
CA TYR A 637 -6.57 -4.71 -7.33
C TYR A 637 -7.18 -5.77 -8.26
N GLY A 638 -6.33 -6.32 -9.13
CA GLY A 638 -6.66 -7.44 -10.01
C GLY A 638 -6.74 -8.77 -9.26
N TYR A 639 -7.66 -9.64 -9.66
CA TYR A 639 -7.95 -10.87 -8.91
C TYR A 639 -6.92 -11.96 -9.06
N ILE A 640 -6.98 -12.84 -8.07
CA ILE A 640 -6.37 -14.15 -8.14
C ILE A 640 -7.33 -15.10 -8.89
N LEU A 641 -6.80 -15.73 -9.94
CA LEU A 641 -7.50 -16.65 -10.82
C LEU A 641 -7.23 -18.09 -10.40
N ASN A 642 -8.24 -18.94 -10.39
CA ASN A 642 -8.10 -20.36 -10.15
C ASN A 642 -7.35 -21.07 -11.32
N GLN A 643 -7.21 -22.39 -11.22
CA GLN A 643 -6.58 -23.22 -12.25
C GLN A 643 -7.26 -23.09 -13.62
N ASP A 644 -8.58 -22.89 -13.63
CA ASP A 644 -9.38 -22.66 -14.84
C ASP A 644 -9.27 -21.21 -15.39
N LYS A 645 -8.32 -20.39 -14.88
CA LYS A 645 -8.15 -18.96 -15.17
C LYS A 645 -9.41 -18.10 -14.90
N LYS A 646 -10.33 -18.59 -14.08
CA LYS A 646 -11.55 -17.90 -13.64
C LYS A 646 -11.36 -17.30 -12.25
N LYS A 647 -12.13 -16.26 -11.92
CA LYS A 647 -12.13 -15.66 -10.59
C LYS A 647 -12.54 -16.70 -9.53
N ILE A 648 -11.79 -16.78 -8.44
CA ILE A 648 -12.15 -17.56 -7.26
C ILE A 648 -13.48 -17.03 -6.71
N LYS A 649 -14.50 -17.89 -6.64
CA LYS A 649 -15.85 -17.54 -6.17
C LYS A 649 -16.28 -18.51 -5.07
N THR A 650 -16.62 -18.00 -3.89
CA THR A 650 -17.02 -18.81 -2.72
C THR A 650 -18.20 -19.76 -3.00
N GLN A 651 -19.06 -19.45 -3.97
CA GLN A 651 -20.22 -20.27 -4.32
C GLN A 651 -19.82 -21.62 -4.97
N ASN A 652 -18.67 -21.70 -5.64
CA ASN A 652 -18.26 -22.90 -6.38
C ASN A 652 -17.61 -23.94 -5.43
N PHE A 653 -18.06 -25.19 -5.47
CA PHE A 653 -17.66 -26.27 -4.52
C PHE A 653 -16.27 -26.83 -4.78
N SER A 654 -15.80 -26.76 -6.03
CA SER A 654 -14.60 -27.46 -6.48
C SER A 654 -13.35 -26.60 -6.66
N ASN A 655 -13.46 -25.26 -6.63
CA ASN A 655 -12.47 -24.41 -7.29
C ASN A 655 -11.77 -23.35 -6.41
N ASN A 656 -12.06 -23.26 -5.11
CA ASN A 656 -11.44 -22.27 -4.23
C ASN A 656 -10.31 -22.91 -3.42
N ILE A 657 -9.13 -22.29 -3.47
CA ILE A 657 -7.98 -22.70 -2.66
C ILE A 657 -8.00 -21.87 -1.38
N PHE A 658 -8.26 -22.53 -0.25
CA PHE A 658 -8.21 -21.88 1.06
C PHE A 658 -6.76 -21.73 1.54
N VAL A 659 -6.50 -20.68 2.32
CA VAL A 659 -5.15 -20.43 2.84
C VAL A 659 -4.76 -21.49 3.88
N LYS A 660 -5.73 -22.05 4.61
CA LYS A 660 -5.49 -23.17 5.52
C LYS A 660 -4.97 -24.42 4.78
N ASP A 661 -5.50 -24.71 3.60
CA ASP A 661 -5.09 -25.86 2.79
C ASP A 661 -3.70 -25.62 2.20
N PHE A 662 -3.43 -24.38 1.76
CA PHE A 662 -2.10 -23.94 1.35
C PHE A 662 -1.06 -24.18 2.45
N PHE A 663 -1.40 -23.87 3.71
CA PHE A 663 -0.53 -24.12 4.84
C PHE A 663 -0.33 -25.61 5.18
N ILE A 664 -1.34 -26.45 4.96
CA ILE A 664 -1.22 -27.91 5.14
C ILE A 664 -0.27 -28.47 4.08
N LYS A 665 -0.48 -28.12 2.81
CA LYS A 665 0.40 -28.51 1.69
C LYS A 665 1.83 -28.04 1.90
N TYR A 666 1.98 -26.81 2.39
CA TYR A 666 3.28 -26.28 2.78
C TYR A 666 3.97 -27.15 3.84
N LYS A 667 3.26 -27.50 4.92
CA LYS A 667 3.82 -28.35 5.99
C LYS A 667 4.27 -29.72 5.47
N GLN A 668 3.50 -30.34 4.57
CA GLN A 668 3.88 -31.61 3.94
C GLN A 668 5.17 -31.47 3.13
N ASN A 669 5.31 -30.40 2.35
CA ASN A 669 6.56 -30.13 1.60
C ASN A 669 7.76 -29.84 2.52
N VAL A 670 7.53 -29.20 3.67
CA VAL A 670 8.58 -28.94 4.67
C VAL A 670 9.03 -30.23 5.37
N GLN A 671 8.13 -31.18 5.61
CA GLN A 671 8.48 -32.47 6.21
C GLN A 671 9.43 -33.27 5.31
N ASN A 672 9.32 -33.12 3.99
CA ASN A 672 10.31 -33.58 3.01
C ASN A 672 11.45 -32.56 2.82
N PHE A 673 11.98 -32.05 3.94
CA PHE A 673 12.90 -30.91 4.00
C PHE A 673 14.13 -31.06 3.09
N ASN A 674 14.63 -32.30 2.98
CA ASN A 674 15.80 -32.64 2.17
C ASN A 674 15.55 -32.38 0.67
N ASP A 675 14.36 -32.67 0.15
CA ASP A 675 14.02 -32.47 -1.27
C ASP A 675 13.82 -30.99 -1.64
N ALA A 676 13.30 -30.19 -0.70
CA ALA A 676 13.11 -28.75 -0.89
C ALA A 676 14.45 -27.97 -0.96
N LEU A 677 15.45 -28.39 -0.18
CA LEU A 677 16.82 -27.86 -0.24
C LEU A 677 17.55 -28.26 -1.53
N ILE A 678 17.37 -29.50 -2.00
CA ILE A 678 17.95 -29.98 -3.27
C ILE A 678 17.48 -29.11 -4.45
N HIS A 679 16.21 -28.68 -4.47
CA HIS A 679 15.69 -27.79 -5.52
C HIS A 679 16.20 -26.35 -5.46
N LEU A 680 16.57 -25.84 -4.28
CA LEU A 680 17.21 -24.51 -4.12
C LEU A 680 18.68 -24.56 -4.56
N ASN A 681 19.39 -25.63 -4.18
CA ASN A 681 20.79 -25.86 -4.56
C ASN A 681 20.97 -26.04 -6.08
N ASN A 682 20.04 -26.74 -6.76
CA ASN A 682 20.09 -26.94 -8.22
C ASN A 682 19.84 -25.66 -9.04
N ARG A 683 19.50 -24.52 -8.41
CA ARG A 683 19.26 -23.23 -9.08
C ARG A 683 20.32 -22.15 -8.79
N ASN A 684 21.51 -22.56 -8.31
CA ASN A 684 22.66 -21.71 -7.96
C ASN A 684 22.49 -20.80 -6.72
N TYR A 685 21.51 -21.05 -5.85
CA TYR A 685 21.39 -20.33 -4.58
C TYR A 685 22.05 -21.15 -3.47
N PHE A 686 23.19 -20.69 -2.94
CA PHE A 686 23.95 -21.41 -1.93
C PHE A 686 23.33 -21.21 -0.55
N ILE A 687 22.45 -22.12 -0.12
CA ILE A 687 22.05 -22.23 1.28
C ILE A 687 22.83 -23.40 1.88
N ASN A 688 23.68 -23.12 2.86
CA ASN A 688 24.46 -24.18 3.50
C ASN A 688 23.52 -25.09 4.33
N ASN A 689 23.37 -26.35 3.89
CA ASN A 689 22.45 -27.34 4.47
C ASN A 689 22.66 -27.59 5.98
N LYS A 690 23.83 -27.26 6.55
CA LYS A 690 24.14 -27.48 7.97
C LYS A 690 23.43 -26.53 8.94
N TYR A 691 22.95 -25.37 8.49
CA TYR A 691 22.36 -24.33 9.36
C TYR A 691 20.91 -23.98 9.02
N SER A 692 20.30 -24.66 8.04
CA SER A 692 18.92 -24.42 7.62
C SER A 692 17.92 -24.99 8.63
N THR A 693 17.30 -24.13 9.42
CA THR A 693 16.19 -24.48 10.33
C THR A 693 14.83 -24.34 9.64
N THR A 694 13.82 -25.07 10.10
CA THR A 694 12.42 -24.93 9.65
C THR A 694 11.92 -23.47 9.75
N LYS A 695 12.37 -22.74 10.78
CA LYS A 695 12.06 -21.31 10.97
C LYS A 695 12.61 -20.41 9.86
N LEU A 696 13.83 -20.67 9.36
CA LEU A 696 14.39 -19.89 8.24
C LEU A 696 13.62 -20.15 6.96
N TYR A 697 13.26 -21.41 6.70
CA TYR A 697 12.46 -21.78 5.54
C TYR A 697 11.05 -21.15 5.58
N ASP A 698 10.40 -21.14 6.75
CA ASP A 698 9.13 -20.43 6.98
C ASP A 698 9.25 -18.94 6.61
N GLN A 699 10.30 -18.27 7.10
CA GLN A 699 10.52 -16.85 6.81
C GLN A 699 10.73 -16.60 5.32
N LEU A 700 11.52 -17.44 4.64
CA LEU A 700 11.74 -17.35 3.19
C LEU A 700 10.45 -17.58 2.41
N PHE A 701 9.70 -18.63 2.74
CA PHE A 701 8.50 -19.02 2.02
C PHE A 701 7.39 -17.97 2.13
N PHE A 702 7.10 -17.50 3.35
CA PHE A 702 6.05 -16.51 3.55
C PHE A 702 6.44 -15.15 2.95
N SER A 703 7.69 -14.73 3.07
CA SER A 703 8.18 -13.49 2.44
C SER A 703 8.15 -13.60 0.91
N SER A 704 8.57 -14.73 0.36
CA SER A 704 8.46 -15.02 -1.08
C SER A 704 6.99 -14.95 -1.56
N THR A 705 6.06 -15.50 -0.77
CA THR A 705 4.62 -15.46 -1.07
C THR A 705 4.10 -14.03 -1.02
N ILE A 706 4.48 -13.22 -0.03
CA ILE A 706 4.10 -11.81 0.03
C ILE A 706 4.66 -11.06 -1.19
N TYR A 707 5.96 -11.26 -1.48
CA TYR A 707 6.66 -10.61 -2.59
C TYR A 707 6.00 -10.91 -3.94
N SER A 708 5.60 -12.17 -4.20
CA SER A 708 4.97 -12.57 -5.47
C SER A 708 3.60 -11.89 -5.73
N TYR A 709 2.90 -11.49 -4.66
CA TYR A 709 1.67 -10.72 -4.75
C TYR A 709 1.93 -9.23 -4.99
N ILE A 710 2.94 -8.63 -4.37
CA ILE A 710 3.13 -7.16 -4.39
C ILE A 710 4.17 -6.65 -5.41
N SER A 711 5.00 -7.53 -5.97
CA SER A 711 6.00 -7.16 -6.99
C SER A 711 5.42 -6.87 -8.37
N VAL A 712 4.11 -7.05 -8.55
CA VAL A 712 3.39 -6.77 -9.78
C VAL A 712 2.47 -5.56 -9.63
N LYS A 713 2.16 -4.90 -10.74
CA LYS A 713 1.17 -3.80 -10.77
C LYS A 713 -0.13 -4.22 -10.07
N ASN A 714 -0.75 -3.28 -9.35
CA ASN A 714 -1.97 -3.54 -8.57
C ASN A 714 -3.11 -4.14 -9.41
N SER A 715 -3.32 -3.72 -10.67
CA SER A 715 -4.34 -4.29 -11.59
C SER A 715 -4.04 -5.70 -12.10
N LYS A 716 -2.82 -6.21 -11.94
CA LYS A 716 -2.45 -7.46 -12.60
C LYS A 716 -3.23 -8.61 -11.97
N ARG A 717 -4.06 -9.28 -12.78
CA ARG A 717 -4.69 -10.56 -12.44
C ARG A 717 -3.63 -11.66 -12.48
N GLN A 718 -3.63 -12.55 -11.48
CA GLN A 718 -2.59 -13.59 -11.34
C GLN A 718 -3.22 -14.97 -11.12
N PRO A 719 -2.80 -16.01 -11.85
CA PRO A 719 -3.23 -17.38 -11.55
C PRO A 719 -2.59 -17.87 -10.24
N VAL A 720 -3.36 -18.62 -9.44
CA VAL A 720 -2.91 -19.16 -8.14
C VAL A 720 -1.67 -20.06 -8.31
N ASP A 721 -1.61 -20.84 -9.38
CA ASP A 721 -0.52 -21.81 -9.58
C ASP A 721 0.86 -21.11 -9.63
N ASN A 722 0.93 -19.93 -10.25
CA ASN A 722 2.16 -19.14 -10.30
C ASN A 722 2.60 -18.62 -8.91
N LEU A 723 1.68 -18.57 -7.94
CA LEU A 723 1.93 -18.07 -6.59
C LEU A 723 2.30 -19.21 -5.61
N ILE A 724 1.84 -20.45 -5.88
CA ILE A 724 1.99 -21.59 -4.96
C ILE A 724 3.15 -22.51 -5.37
N GLN A 725 3.47 -22.65 -6.66
CA GLN A 725 4.36 -23.72 -7.12
C GLN A 725 5.83 -23.57 -6.71
N ASN A 726 6.36 -22.35 -6.65
CA ASN A 726 7.77 -22.10 -6.38
C ASN A 726 7.98 -20.80 -5.63
N MET A 727 9.08 -20.71 -4.86
CA MET A 727 9.55 -19.45 -4.33
C MET A 727 9.89 -18.47 -5.46
N ASN A 728 9.65 -17.19 -5.22
CA ASN A 728 9.87 -16.11 -6.17
C ASN A 728 11.38 -15.90 -6.39
N ARG A 729 11.81 -15.92 -7.66
CA ARG A 729 13.22 -15.83 -8.04
C ARG A 729 13.84 -14.47 -7.72
N GLU A 730 13.12 -13.37 -7.96
CA GLU A 730 13.63 -12.02 -7.65
C GLU A 730 13.86 -11.87 -6.15
N TYR A 731 12.93 -12.36 -5.33
CA TYR A 731 13.08 -12.36 -3.87
C TYR A 731 14.30 -13.17 -3.42
N LEU A 732 14.49 -14.39 -3.93
CA LEU A 732 15.64 -15.22 -3.59
C LEU A 732 16.96 -14.55 -3.98
N TYR A 733 17.02 -13.95 -5.17
CA TYR A 733 18.17 -13.19 -5.63
C TYR A 733 18.53 -12.00 -4.72
N ILE A 734 17.52 -11.26 -4.25
CA ILE A 734 17.71 -10.16 -3.31
C ILE A 734 18.29 -10.66 -1.98
N ILE A 735 17.77 -11.77 -1.45
CA ILE A 735 18.24 -12.37 -0.19
C ILE A 735 19.66 -12.91 -0.34
N ASP A 736 19.97 -13.57 -1.45
CA ASP A 736 21.32 -14.07 -1.73
C ASP A 736 22.34 -12.91 -1.77
N THR A 737 22.04 -11.89 -2.58
CA THR A 737 22.85 -10.66 -2.66
C THR A 737 23.02 -10.00 -1.28
N TYR A 738 21.96 -9.95 -0.48
CA TYR A 738 22.00 -9.42 0.88
C TYR A 738 22.99 -10.19 1.78
N ASN A 739 22.96 -11.52 1.72
CA ASN A 739 23.85 -12.36 2.52
C ASN A 739 25.31 -12.24 2.06
N SER A 740 25.56 -12.23 0.74
CA SER A 740 26.90 -11.96 0.19
C SER A 740 27.42 -10.58 0.62
N THR A 741 26.57 -9.55 0.60
CA THR A 741 26.94 -8.20 1.08
C THR A 741 27.35 -8.25 2.55
N LEU A 742 26.53 -8.89 3.39
CA LEU A 742 26.74 -8.94 4.82
C LEU A 742 28.03 -9.70 5.16
N TYR A 743 28.31 -10.77 4.43
CA TYR A 743 29.55 -11.54 4.56
C TYR A 743 30.79 -10.68 4.25
N ILE A 744 30.81 -9.98 3.12
CA ILE A 744 31.91 -9.07 2.76
C ILE A 744 32.09 -8.00 3.83
N LEU A 745 31.01 -7.32 4.25
CA LEU A 745 31.09 -6.27 5.26
C LEU A 745 31.57 -6.78 6.62
N ASN A 746 31.24 -8.02 7.00
CA ASN A 746 31.73 -8.62 8.24
C ASN A 746 33.24 -8.87 8.23
N MET A 747 33.85 -9.13 7.07
CA MET A 747 35.31 -9.27 6.97
C MET A 747 36.01 -7.95 7.31
N PHE A 748 35.48 -6.82 6.83
CA PHE A 748 36.04 -5.48 7.08
C PHE A 748 35.58 -4.84 8.41
N LYS A 749 35.08 -5.62 9.38
CA LYS A 749 34.77 -5.10 10.72
C LYS A 749 36.04 -4.95 11.56
N ASN A 750 36.19 -3.81 12.22
CA ASN A 750 37.25 -3.60 13.19
C ASN A 750 36.88 -4.29 14.52
N ASN A 751 37.67 -5.29 14.93
CA ASN A 751 37.47 -6.03 16.19
C ASN A 751 37.80 -5.21 17.46
N ASN A 752 38.32 -3.99 17.33
CA ASN A 752 38.88 -3.23 18.46
C ASN A 752 37.86 -2.48 19.34
N ASN A 753 36.56 -2.51 19.02
CA ASN A 753 35.54 -1.87 19.83
C ASN A 753 34.52 -2.89 20.34
N ASN A 754 34.37 -2.98 21.66
CA ASN A 754 33.45 -3.87 22.39
C ASN A 754 31.94 -3.64 22.13
N ASN A 755 31.59 -2.95 21.06
CA ASN A 755 30.22 -2.71 20.63
C ASN A 755 30.07 -3.19 19.19
N ASN A 756 28.97 -3.88 18.88
CA ASN A 756 28.54 -4.40 17.57
C ASN A 756 28.33 -3.29 16.49
N LEU A 757 29.21 -2.29 16.41
CA LEU A 757 29.10 -1.11 15.56
C LEU A 757 29.57 -1.44 14.13
N ILE A 758 28.79 -0.95 13.18
CA ILE A 758 29.12 -0.90 11.76
C ILE A 758 30.45 -0.13 11.60
N SER A 759 31.36 -0.59 10.74
CA SER A 759 32.60 0.14 10.45
C SER A 759 32.30 1.51 9.83
N ASP A 760 32.89 2.56 10.39
CA ASP A 760 32.74 3.93 9.89
C ASP A 760 33.78 4.18 8.79
N PHE A 761 33.29 4.46 7.58
CA PHE A 761 34.09 4.81 6.41
C PHE A 761 33.93 6.29 6.01
N SER A 762 33.35 7.12 6.87
CA SER A 762 33.04 8.53 6.56
C SER A 762 34.26 9.41 6.30
N PHE A 763 35.46 8.96 6.68
CA PHE A 763 36.71 9.66 6.38
C PHE A 763 36.91 9.92 4.88
N ILE A 764 36.35 9.11 3.99
CA ILE A 764 36.49 9.33 2.55
C ILE A 764 35.86 10.66 2.08
N PHE A 765 34.86 11.18 2.81
CA PHE A 765 34.18 12.41 2.43
C PHE A 765 34.96 13.69 2.78
N SER A 766 36.12 13.60 3.44
CA SER A 766 37.01 14.74 3.65
C SER A 766 38.03 14.91 2.52
N ASN A 767 38.26 13.88 1.70
CA ASN A 767 39.19 13.93 0.58
C ASN A 767 38.61 14.75 -0.59
N LYS A 768 39.23 15.90 -0.92
CA LYS A 768 38.74 16.81 -1.96
C LYS A 768 39.18 16.44 -3.38
N GLU A 769 40.22 15.61 -3.54
CA GLU A 769 40.79 15.26 -4.86
C GLU A 769 40.28 13.92 -5.42
N PHE A 770 39.39 13.23 -4.69
CA PHE A 770 38.91 11.91 -5.05
C PHE A 770 38.07 11.88 -6.33
N GLN A 771 38.33 10.90 -7.22
CA GLN A 771 37.56 10.68 -8.44
C GLN A 771 36.84 9.32 -8.41
N PRO A 772 35.50 9.32 -8.26
CA PRO A 772 34.73 8.08 -8.30
C PRO A 772 34.72 7.48 -9.71
N GLU A 773 34.96 6.18 -9.80
CA GLU A 773 34.72 5.39 -11.01
C GLU A 773 33.25 5.52 -11.46
N GLN A 774 33.02 5.50 -12.76
CA GLN A 774 31.69 5.78 -13.32
C GLN A 774 30.62 4.77 -12.86
N ASN A 775 30.99 3.49 -12.72
CA ASN A 775 30.10 2.45 -12.18
C ASN A 775 29.70 2.72 -10.72
N VAL A 776 30.66 3.15 -9.90
CA VAL A 776 30.46 3.51 -8.49
C VAL A 776 29.58 4.77 -8.39
N LYS A 777 29.85 5.79 -9.21
CA LYS A 777 29.05 7.02 -9.32
C LYS A 777 27.59 6.72 -9.66
N ASN A 778 27.34 5.85 -10.64
CA ASN A 778 25.99 5.43 -11.04
C ASN A 778 25.21 4.76 -9.90
N LEU A 779 25.88 3.95 -9.09
CA LEU A 779 25.29 3.31 -7.90
C LEU A 779 24.98 4.32 -6.79
N LEU A 780 25.87 5.29 -6.54
CA LEU A 780 25.61 6.37 -5.58
C LEU A 780 24.37 7.19 -5.98
N LEU A 781 24.21 7.49 -7.27
CA LEU A 781 23.01 8.16 -7.78
C LEU A 781 21.75 7.33 -7.53
N ASP A 782 21.82 6.00 -7.60
CA ASP A 782 20.69 5.13 -7.29
C ASP A 782 20.40 5.03 -5.78
N ILE A 783 21.39 5.11 -4.91
CA ILE A 783 21.21 5.16 -3.45
C ILE A 783 20.42 6.41 -3.04
N ILE A 784 20.76 7.59 -3.58
CA ILE A 784 20.09 8.85 -3.23
C ILE A 784 18.61 8.85 -3.67
N LYS A 785 18.26 8.09 -4.72
CA LYS A 785 16.87 7.97 -5.18
C LYS A 785 15.93 7.30 -4.17
N PHE A 786 16.45 6.65 -3.11
CA PHE A 786 15.62 5.89 -2.17
C PHE A 786 14.47 6.72 -1.58
N ASN A 787 14.74 7.89 -1.01
CA ASN A 787 13.71 8.72 -0.37
C ASN A 787 12.65 9.19 -1.38
N TYR A 788 13.06 9.52 -2.59
CA TYR A 788 12.15 9.87 -3.67
C TYR A 788 11.27 8.69 -4.09
N ILE A 789 11.84 7.50 -4.23
CA ILE A 789 11.07 6.30 -4.60
C ILE A 789 10.01 6.01 -3.56
N ILE A 790 10.34 6.14 -2.27
CA ILE A 790 9.36 6.04 -1.18
C ILE A 790 8.24 7.08 -1.32
N GLN A 791 8.57 8.35 -1.54
CA GLN A 791 7.57 9.41 -1.74
C GLN A 791 6.69 9.15 -2.97
N LYS A 792 7.29 8.69 -4.08
CA LYS A 792 6.61 8.34 -5.32
C LYS A 792 5.67 7.15 -5.12
N CYS A 793 6.09 6.14 -4.36
CA CYS A 793 5.25 5.01 -3.98
C CYS A 793 4.07 5.46 -3.12
N ALA A 794 4.29 6.39 -2.18
CA ALA A 794 3.22 6.90 -1.31
C ALA A 794 2.22 7.78 -2.09
N HIS A 795 2.69 8.51 -3.10
CA HIS A 795 1.85 9.36 -3.94
C HIS A 795 1.03 8.56 -4.97
N HIS A 796 1.64 7.55 -5.60
CA HIS A 796 0.98 6.74 -6.66
C HIS A 796 0.45 5.40 -6.16
N PHE A 797 0.62 5.06 -4.89
CA PHE A 797 0.21 3.80 -4.28
C PHE A 797 0.79 2.56 -4.99
N SER A 798 1.99 2.72 -5.57
CA SER A 798 2.63 1.74 -6.44
C SER A 798 3.77 1.02 -5.72
N ILE A 799 3.43 0.03 -4.90
CA ILE A 799 4.40 -0.77 -4.13
C ILE A 799 5.35 -1.55 -5.04
N GLU A 800 4.90 -1.95 -6.23
CA GLU A 800 5.70 -2.69 -7.19
C GLU A 800 6.95 -1.92 -7.65
N LYS A 801 6.90 -0.58 -7.62
CA LYS A 801 8.07 0.26 -7.94
C LYS A 801 9.16 0.15 -6.90
N LEU A 802 8.80 -0.03 -5.62
CA LEU A 802 9.78 -0.28 -4.56
C LEU A 802 10.42 -1.66 -4.75
N CYS A 803 9.64 -2.70 -5.08
CA CYS A 803 10.17 -4.02 -5.41
C CYS A 803 11.13 -3.98 -6.61
N SER A 804 10.74 -3.30 -7.69
CA SER A 804 11.59 -3.14 -8.88
C SER A 804 12.88 -2.39 -8.56
N TYR A 805 12.82 -1.36 -7.71
CA TYR A 805 13.99 -0.61 -7.28
C TYR A 805 14.97 -1.47 -6.49
N ILE A 806 14.52 -2.18 -5.45
CA ILE A 806 15.41 -3.02 -4.64
C ILE A 806 15.99 -4.17 -5.46
N TYR A 807 15.23 -4.77 -6.38
CA TYR A 807 15.72 -5.82 -7.26
C TYR A 807 16.81 -5.31 -8.21
N LYS A 808 16.60 -4.18 -8.87
CA LYS A 808 17.61 -3.53 -9.73
C LYS A 808 18.86 -3.14 -8.94
N LEU A 809 18.68 -2.62 -7.72
CA LEU A 809 19.81 -2.27 -6.86
C LEU A 809 20.60 -3.53 -6.48
N SER A 810 19.95 -4.63 -6.12
CA SER A 810 20.61 -5.93 -5.87
C SER A 810 21.42 -6.41 -7.09
N GLN A 811 20.88 -6.28 -8.31
CA GLN A 811 21.62 -6.65 -9.53
C GLN A 811 22.90 -5.84 -9.71
N LYS A 812 22.83 -4.51 -9.49
CA LYS A 812 24.01 -3.65 -9.59
C LYS A 812 25.03 -3.94 -8.50
N ILE A 813 24.58 -4.23 -7.27
CA ILE A 813 25.44 -4.63 -6.15
C ILE A 813 26.14 -5.95 -6.46
N HIS A 814 25.44 -6.91 -7.05
CA HIS A 814 26.03 -8.19 -7.44
C HIS A 814 27.15 -8.02 -8.47
N ASN A 815 27.00 -7.09 -9.42
CA ASN A 815 28.05 -6.77 -10.39
C ASN A 815 29.33 -6.21 -9.74
N ILE A 816 29.22 -5.49 -8.62
CA ILE A 816 30.39 -5.01 -7.85
C ILE A 816 31.23 -6.21 -7.40
N TYR A 817 30.60 -7.29 -6.94
CA TYR A 817 31.32 -8.47 -6.48
C TYR A 817 32.07 -9.18 -7.60
N HIS A 818 31.47 -9.26 -8.78
CA HIS A 818 32.05 -9.98 -9.92
C HIS A 818 33.18 -9.20 -10.59
N ASN A 819 33.06 -7.88 -10.63
CA ASN A 819 34.05 -7.00 -11.25
C ASN A 819 35.24 -6.70 -10.32
N ASN A 820 35.05 -6.77 -9.00
CA ASN A 820 36.12 -6.55 -8.03
C ASN A 820 36.73 -7.88 -7.56
N ASN A 821 37.97 -8.17 -7.97
CA ASN A 821 38.70 -9.38 -7.60
C ASN A 821 38.82 -9.58 -6.08
N ILE A 822 38.91 -8.52 -5.28
CA ILE A 822 38.98 -8.60 -3.81
C ILE A 822 37.70 -9.26 -3.27
N PHE A 823 36.55 -8.73 -3.67
CA PHE A 823 35.25 -9.23 -3.21
C PHE A 823 34.92 -10.59 -3.80
N LYS A 824 35.28 -10.83 -5.07
CA LYS A 824 35.15 -12.13 -5.72
C LYS A 824 35.92 -13.21 -4.97
N ASN A 825 37.18 -12.95 -4.61
CA ASN A 825 38.01 -13.88 -3.85
C ASN A 825 37.45 -14.13 -2.45
N ILE A 826 36.92 -13.10 -1.78
CA ILE A 826 36.24 -13.24 -0.49
C ILE A 826 35.04 -14.19 -0.62
N ILE A 827 34.19 -14.01 -1.64
CA ILE A 827 33.02 -14.87 -1.89
C ILE A 827 33.45 -16.30 -2.28
N GLN A 828 34.45 -16.47 -3.14
CA GLN A 828 34.91 -17.81 -3.55
C GLN A 828 35.49 -18.63 -2.40
N ASN A 829 36.01 -17.97 -1.36
CA ASN A 829 36.48 -18.58 -0.12
C ASN A 829 35.36 -18.83 0.90
N LEU A 830 34.08 -18.66 0.53
CA LEU A 830 32.95 -19.11 1.34
C LEU A 830 33.14 -20.59 1.70
N PRO A 831 32.86 -20.98 2.95
CA PRO A 831 33.07 -22.34 3.43
C PRO A 831 32.07 -23.32 2.79
N SER A 832 32.29 -23.64 1.51
CA SER A 832 31.64 -24.71 0.78
C SER A 832 32.71 -25.48 0.03
N LYS A 833 33.08 -26.63 0.61
CA LYS A 833 34.02 -27.64 0.10
C LYS A 833 35.49 -27.20 -0.03
N LYS A 834 36.22 -27.27 1.08
CA LYS A 834 37.50 -28.02 1.17
C LYS A 834 37.79 -28.25 2.66
N LYS A 835 38.21 -29.47 3.00
CA LYS A 835 38.73 -29.83 4.33
C LYS A 835 39.70 -28.75 4.80
N HIS A 836 39.73 -28.49 6.10
CA HIS A 836 40.78 -27.74 6.79
C HIS A 836 42.15 -28.02 6.14
N LYS A 837 42.61 -27.12 5.28
CA LYS A 837 44.03 -26.81 5.20
C LYS A 837 44.16 -25.54 5.99
N ASN A 838 44.83 -25.64 7.13
CA ASN A 838 45.36 -24.48 7.84
C ASN A 838 45.98 -23.57 6.78
N ILE A 839 45.40 -22.39 6.61
CA ILE A 839 46.08 -21.32 5.88
C ILE A 839 47.19 -20.87 6.84
N HIS A 840 48.33 -21.56 6.77
CA HIS A 840 49.60 -20.89 7.01
C HIS A 840 49.76 -19.90 5.86
N LEU A 841 49.24 -18.69 6.04
CA LEU A 841 49.85 -17.53 5.41
C LEU A 841 51.22 -17.43 6.07
N SER A 842 52.25 -17.90 5.36
CA SER A 842 53.63 -17.80 5.79
C SER A 842 53.94 -16.34 6.08
N THR A 843 54.08 -16.04 7.37
CA THR A 843 54.75 -14.86 7.88
C THR A 843 56.21 -14.95 7.48
N THR A 844 56.55 -14.41 6.32
CA THR A 844 57.93 -14.02 6.02
C THR A 844 57.96 -12.50 5.92
N ASN A 845 58.20 -11.88 7.07
CA ASN A 845 58.88 -10.59 7.11
C ASN A 845 60.23 -10.78 6.42
N GLN A 846 60.44 -10.13 5.28
CA GLN A 846 61.77 -9.70 4.84
C GLN A 846 61.63 -8.67 3.71
N ASN A 847 62.09 -7.45 4.03
CA ASN A 847 62.58 -6.41 3.13
C ASN A 847 61.59 -5.77 2.13
N TYR A 848 60.91 -4.73 2.60
CA TYR A 848 60.47 -3.64 1.73
C TYR A 848 61.69 -2.86 1.25
N GLN A 849 62.26 -3.26 0.12
CA GLN A 849 63.03 -2.38 -0.74
C GLN A 849 62.23 -2.11 -2.01
N SER A 850 62.05 -0.81 -2.25
CA SER A 850 61.77 -0.10 -3.50
C SER A 850 61.68 -0.90 -4.80
N ASN A 851 60.69 -0.49 -5.60
CA ASN A 851 60.50 -0.71 -7.04
C ASN A 851 59.68 -1.93 -7.42
N THR A 852 58.39 -1.72 -7.66
CA THR A 852 57.72 -2.05 -8.93
C THR A 852 56.31 -1.44 -8.93
N LEU A 853 55.86 -0.97 -10.10
CA LEU A 853 54.50 -0.50 -10.33
C LEU A 853 53.48 -1.59 -9.95
N LEU A 854 52.69 -1.35 -8.90
CA LEU A 854 51.48 -2.12 -8.64
C LEU A 854 50.48 -1.85 -9.77
N ASN A 855 50.53 -2.70 -10.80
CA ASN A 855 49.43 -2.82 -11.75
C ASN A 855 48.16 -3.22 -11.00
N GLU A 856 46.99 -2.84 -11.50
CA GLU A 856 45.65 -3.07 -10.91
C GLU A 856 45.36 -4.52 -10.43
N GLN A 857 46.22 -5.48 -10.79
CA GLN A 857 46.12 -6.90 -10.48
C GLN A 857 46.62 -7.32 -9.08
N GLU A 858 47.32 -6.47 -8.32
CA GLU A 858 47.98 -6.89 -7.07
C GLU A 858 47.29 -6.47 -5.75
N ILE A 859 46.19 -5.72 -5.79
CA ILE A 859 45.51 -5.30 -4.56
C ILE A 859 44.71 -6.46 -3.95
N ASN A 860 45.09 -6.84 -2.73
CA ASN A 860 44.45 -7.91 -1.98
C ASN A 860 43.74 -7.39 -0.71
N TYR A 861 43.00 -8.30 -0.04
CA TYR A 861 42.23 -8.00 1.16
C TYR A 861 43.06 -7.41 2.31
N THR A 862 44.28 -7.93 2.53
CA THR A 862 45.14 -7.47 3.64
C THR A 862 45.65 -6.05 3.40
N ILE A 863 46.01 -5.72 2.15
CA ILE A 863 46.43 -4.36 1.77
C ILE A 863 45.29 -3.36 2.00
N LEU A 864 44.08 -3.66 1.51
CA LEU A 864 42.92 -2.77 1.69
C LEU A 864 42.56 -2.61 3.18
N SER A 865 42.63 -3.68 3.97
CA SER A 865 42.38 -3.61 5.43
C SER A 865 43.40 -2.75 6.16
N ASN A 866 44.69 -2.88 5.81
CA ASN A 866 45.75 -2.04 6.38
C ASN A 866 45.58 -0.57 5.98
N TYR A 867 45.22 -0.29 4.72
CA TYR A 867 44.92 1.07 4.27
C TYR A 867 43.76 1.69 5.07
N ILE A 868 42.69 0.95 5.32
CA ILE A 868 41.56 1.40 6.15
C ILE A 868 42.01 1.68 7.60
N LYS A 869 42.85 0.81 8.18
CA LYS A 869 43.34 0.95 9.58
C LYS A 869 44.28 2.13 9.78
N ASN A 870 45.05 2.49 8.77
CA ASN A 870 46.06 3.55 8.87
C ASN A 870 45.50 4.95 8.61
N ASN A 871 44.34 5.05 7.93
CA ASN A 871 43.71 6.33 7.58
C ASN A 871 42.50 6.81 8.44
N PRO A 872 42.14 6.25 9.61
CA PRO A 872 40.94 6.69 10.33
C PRO A 872 41.10 8.07 11.02
N ASN A 873 42.33 8.57 11.21
CA ASN A 873 42.63 9.81 11.96
C ASN A 873 43.58 10.82 11.27
N PHE A 874 43.99 10.59 10.02
CA PHE A 874 44.80 11.58 9.30
C PHE A 874 43.89 12.69 8.78
N TYR A 875 43.76 13.78 9.55
CA TYR A 875 43.78 15.18 9.08
C TYR A 875 43.66 16.09 10.31
N SER A 876 44.66 16.00 11.17
CA SER A 876 45.00 17.03 12.17
C SER A 876 46.52 17.21 12.22
N SER A 877 47.15 17.34 11.06
CA SER A 877 48.51 17.91 10.96
C SER A 877 48.83 18.18 9.51
N ASN A 878 49.18 19.44 9.24
CA ASN A 878 49.98 19.82 8.07
C ASN A 878 51.25 18.98 8.08
N ILE A 879 51.47 18.17 7.06
CA ILE A 879 52.80 17.66 6.74
C ILE A 879 53.08 18.04 5.29
N GLN A 880 53.89 19.07 5.15
CA GLN A 880 54.74 19.23 3.97
C GLN A 880 55.73 18.07 3.97
N SER A 881 55.78 17.29 2.89
CA SER A 881 57.06 16.85 2.33
C SER A 881 56.89 16.28 0.93
N THR A 882 57.88 16.62 0.12
CA THR A 882 58.01 16.49 -1.32
C THR A 882 58.35 15.06 -1.78
N THR A 883 58.18 14.86 -3.09
CA THR A 883 58.74 13.78 -3.95
C THR A 883 58.17 12.36 -3.80
N SER A 884 57.02 12.14 -4.46
CA SER A 884 56.53 10.89 -5.12
C SER A 884 55.01 10.93 -5.41
N GLU A 885 54.39 12.11 -5.41
CA GLU A 885 52.92 12.24 -5.46
C GLU A 885 52.25 11.68 -6.72
N GLN A 886 52.93 11.61 -7.88
CA GLN A 886 52.29 11.17 -9.12
C GLN A 886 52.06 9.65 -9.19
N GLN A 887 52.87 8.83 -8.53
CA GLN A 887 52.74 7.36 -8.56
C GLN A 887 51.80 6.82 -7.45
N ILE A 888 51.63 7.55 -6.34
CA ILE A 888 50.79 7.14 -5.21
C ILE A 888 49.31 7.51 -5.43
N ARG A 889 49.03 8.61 -6.14
CA ARG A 889 47.67 9.08 -6.46
C ARG A 889 46.75 8.02 -7.10
N PRO A 890 47.15 7.25 -8.14
CA PRO A 890 46.26 6.25 -8.74
C PRO A 890 45.93 5.11 -7.77
N VAL A 891 46.90 4.66 -6.97
CA VAL A 891 46.70 3.60 -5.98
C VAL A 891 45.75 4.06 -4.87
N ASN A 892 45.94 5.27 -4.34
CA ASN A 892 45.04 5.86 -3.34
C ASN A 892 43.63 6.06 -3.90
N ASN A 893 43.49 6.56 -5.14
CA ASN A 893 42.18 6.71 -5.76
C ASN A 893 41.47 5.37 -5.99
N LEU A 894 42.22 4.32 -6.33
CA LEU A 894 41.67 2.96 -6.44
C LEU A 894 41.20 2.46 -5.06
N MET A 895 42.01 2.59 -4.01
CA MET A 895 41.63 2.20 -2.64
C MET A 895 40.39 2.96 -2.14
N ASP A 896 40.34 4.27 -2.38
CA ASP A 896 39.21 5.12 -2.03
C ASP A 896 37.93 4.66 -2.78
N ASN A 897 38.03 4.27 -4.06
CA ASN A 897 36.90 3.68 -4.80
C ASN A 897 36.42 2.35 -4.16
N ARG A 898 37.35 1.49 -3.71
CA ARG A 898 36.97 0.24 -3.01
C ARG A 898 36.29 0.51 -1.66
N ILE A 899 36.72 1.55 -0.93
CA ILE A 899 36.04 1.98 0.31
C ILE A 899 34.64 2.53 0.00
N LEU A 900 34.50 3.28 -1.09
CA LEU A 900 33.20 3.79 -1.54
C LEU A 900 32.24 2.65 -1.91
N GLU A 901 32.73 1.55 -2.48
CA GLU A 901 31.96 0.32 -2.66
C GLU A 901 31.46 -0.27 -1.33
N LEU A 902 32.27 -0.23 -0.26
CA LEU A 902 31.83 -0.64 1.08
C LEU A 902 30.74 0.28 1.64
N ILE A 903 30.84 1.60 1.42
CA ILE A 903 29.78 2.57 1.77
C ILE A 903 28.49 2.28 1.00
N ILE A 904 28.60 1.96 -0.29
CA ILE A 904 27.47 1.55 -1.14
C ILE A 904 26.83 0.28 -0.58
N MET A 905 27.63 -0.72 -0.18
CA MET A 905 27.15 -1.95 0.43
C MET A 905 26.42 -1.71 1.76
N GLN A 906 26.96 -0.85 2.64
CA GLN A 906 26.28 -0.47 3.89
C GLN A 906 24.96 0.27 3.63
N SER A 907 24.95 1.17 2.64
CA SER A 907 23.76 1.89 2.20
C SER A 907 22.70 0.97 1.60
N TYR A 908 23.12 -0.03 0.82
CA TYR A 908 22.26 -1.07 0.28
C TYR A 908 21.59 -1.87 1.40
N ILE A 909 22.33 -2.32 2.42
CA ILE A 909 21.75 -3.03 3.57
C ILE A 909 20.72 -2.16 4.29
N TYR A 910 21.02 -0.88 4.51
CA TYR A 910 20.07 0.05 5.11
C TYR A 910 18.78 0.16 4.28
N ILE A 911 18.90 0.48 2.99
CA ILE A 911 17.78 0.62 2.04
C ILE A 911 16.94 -0.66 2.04
N LEU A 912 17.60 -1.81 1.96
CA LEU A 912 16.93 -3.10 1.94
C LEU A 912 16.18 -3.37 3.24
N SER A 913 16.79 -3.07 4.39
CA SER A 913 16.15 -3.24 5.70
C SER A 913 14.90 -2.38 5.88
N LYS A 914 14.92 -1.13 5.40
CA LYS A 914 13.75 -0.25 5.45
C LYS A 914 12.69 -0.70 4.45
N SER A 915 13.09 -1.07 3.24
CA SER A 915 12.19 -1.55 2.19
C SER A 915 11.49 -2.85 2.60
N PHE A 916 12.21 -3.82 3.18
CA PHE A 916 11.63 -5.06 3.66
C PHE A 916 10.63 -4.84 4.81
N LYS A 917 10.92 -3.91 5.73
CA LYS A 917 9.96 -3.50 6.76
C LYS A 917 8.69 -2.89 6.15
N ILE A 918 8.82 -2.07 5.10
CA ILE A 918 7.67 -1.51 4.38
C ILE A 918 6.86 -2.63 3.72
N LEU A 919 7.53 -3.55 3.03
CA LEU A 919 6.90 -4.65 2.29
C LEU A 919 6.42 -5.82 3.18
N ASN A 920 6.65 -5.75 4.50
CA ASN A 920 6.36 -6.83 5.45
C ASN A 920 7.08 -8.16 5.10
N LEU A 921 8.36 -8.06 4.79
CA LEU A 921 9.23 -9.19 4.44
C LEU A 921 10.26 -9.44 5.55
N HIS A 922 10.72 -10.68 5.66
CA HIS A 922 11.83 -11.05 6.54
C HIS A 922 13.16 -10.91 5.80
N LEU A 923 14.10 -10.19 6.40
CA LEU A 923 15.51 -10.29 6.01
C LEU A 923 16.10 -11.54 6.66
N VAL A 924 16.28 -12.57 5.85
CA VAL A 924 16.81 -13.86 6.28
C VAL A 924 18.33 -13.83 6.16
N LYS A 925 19.00 -14.06 7.29
CA LYS A 925 20.46 -14.18 7.35
C LYS A 925 20.85 -15.65 7.31
N PHE A 926 21.67 -16.03 6.35
CA PHE A 926 22.37 -17.31 6.34
C PHE A 926 23.63 -17.13 7.17
N HIS A 927 23.76 -17.91 8.25
CA HIS A 927 24.91 -17.85 9.14
C HIS A 927 26.16 -18.43 8.48
#